data_AF-A0A482ISK2-F1
#
_entry.id   AF-A0A482ISK2-F1
#
_cell.length_a   1.000
_cell.length_b   1.000
_cell.length_c   1.000
_cell.angle_alpha   90.00
_cell.angle_beta   90.00
_cell.angle_gamma   90.00
#
_symmetry.space_group_name_H-M   'P 1'
#
loop_
_entity.id
_entity.type
_entity.pdbx_description
1 polymer ?
#
loop_
_entity_poly.entity_id
_entity_poly.type
_entity_poly.pdbx_seq_one_letter_code
_entity_poly.pdbx_strand_id
1 'polypeptide(L)'
;MPRPTVVVTRPAGQSRQLTEALQAAGLDVLSFPLLAIGPAADDVPLRAELGRIEDYALVVFVSPNAVSYGLNTLAQVQNAPGGARWPESVPVAVVGPSSVIALAERGIAPSAYRVIAPAGAQGNDTAGDAARFDSEALWSELDTSPGAFAGRKVLIIRGSGGREWLADRLRDAGATVEAVEAYSRTLPEPSGMQWQAVRDSLKPDAPPYAWLLTSSEAVRNLDGLARLHLSPQEHERLKQMQCIAPHARIAAQAQSLGFAHVLPAAPGDAGLLAACTQWGEAYAGPATPAPAPVSPAPAPVVVQPEPEPTPAPMAPKEPTSTKVERVTTDTTSPSPNPGGNPGSSGMSGAFVAPARRMSPWWLLVAVLVVAIAGGFWWLQMRVEHLTQELARRQQSADTLVQETRVLSRDAQETVKALQGKVGALDGQITETRDKQAALEQVYQDLMRNRDDWEIAEIQQLLTNAGQQLQLTGNVQVALAALQSADARLARSDKPQYNQLRRAIARDIGRMKAVPDTDLTGAAIKLDEAINQIDSLPLLSGERMLDRTPGEGNKPAPAAPKGASTPAAASATGGNMVSRLWTYVLDELGQVIRVRKVDDTNALLLSGDQGWFLRENIKLRLLNARLALLSRNEPVFRNDLAAAQGMIARYCDTRSRRVQGVLTMLKQAQASAVTVSLPTMADSLGALHALKKE
;
A
#
# COMPACT_ATOMS: atom_id res chain seq x y z
N MET A 1 -0.13 1.19 36.19
CA MET A 1 0.68 1.93 35.18
C MET A 1 -0.21 2.19 33.98
N PRO A 2 0.08 3.19 33.11
CA PRO A 2 -0.59 3.29 31.82
C PRO A 2 -0.27 2.04 30.98
N ARG A 3 -1.17 1.65 30.07
CA ARG A 3 -1.05 0.39 29.33
C ARG A 3 -0.10 0.54 28.14
N PRO A 4 0.63 -0.52 27.75
CA PRO A 4 1.35 -0.54 26.48
C PRO A 4 0.36 -0.42 25.31
N THR A 5 0.71 0.38 24.30
CA THR A 5 -0.16 0.68 23.15
C THR A 5 0.40 0.14 21.84
N VAL A 6 -0.41 -0.56 21.05
CA VAL A 6 -0.04 -1.04 19.71
C VAL A 6 -0.62 -0.13 18.64
N VAL A 7 0.24 0.41 17.78
CA VAL A 7 -0.13 1.22 16.61
C VAL A 7 -0.34 0.27 15.43
N VAL A 8 -1.60 0.06 15.04
CA VAL A 8 -1.99 -0.90 14.00
C VAL A 8 -2.07 -0.19 12.64
N THR A 9 -1.19 -0.57 11.71
CA THR A 9 -1.06 0.12 10.41
C THR A 9 -1.75 -0.56 9.22
N ARG A 10 -2.49 -1.65 9.47
CA ARG A 10 -3.29 -2.36 8.45
C ARG A 10 -4.44 -1.47 7.95
N PRO A 11 -4.97 -1.74 6.73
CA PRO A 11 -6.22 -1.11 6.27
C PRO A 11 -7.34 -1.34 7.28
N ALA A 12 -8.12 -0.30 7.59
CA ALA A 12 -9.09 -0.31 8.70
C ALA A 12 -10.16 -1.42 8.58
N GLY A 13 -10.58 -1.77 7.36
CA GLY A 13 -11.50 -2.89 7.11
C GLY A 13 -10.90 -4.28 7.35
N GLN A 14 -9.58 -4.38 7.58
CA GLN A 14 -8.82 -5.63 7.69
C GLN A 14 -8.06 -5.74 9.03
N SER A 15 -8.29 -4.82 9.98
CA SER A 15 -7.65 -4.84 11.30
C SER A 15 -8.58 -5.27 12.44
N ARG A 16 -9.91 -5.29 12.24
CA ARG A 16 -10.91 -5.42 13.33
C ARG A 16 -10.63 -6.56 14.31
N GLN A 17 -10.59 -7.81 13.83
CA GLN A 17 -10.38 -9.00 14.68
C GLN A 17 -9.05 -8.91 15.46
N LEU A 18 -7.99 -8.40 14.84
CA LEU A 18 -6.69 -8.22 15.49
C LEU A 18 -6.74 -7.09 16.53
N THR A 19 -7.42 -5.98 16.25
CA THR A 19 -7.67 -4.90 17.22
C THR A 19 -8.46 -5.40 18.44
N GLU A 20 -9.53 -6.15 18.22
CA GLU A 20 -10.36 -6.76 19.27
C GLU A 20 -9.54 -7.76 20.11
N ALA A 21 -8.71 -8.59 19.47
CA ALA A 21 -7.84 -9.54 20.16
C ALA A 21 -6.71 -8.87 20.97
N LEU A 22 -6.08 -7.80 20.45
CA LEU A 22 -5.07 -7.01 21.17
C LEU A 22 -5.68 -6.32 22.40
N GLN A 23 -6.91 -5.80 22.28
CA GLN A 23 -7.66 -5.20 23.39
C GLN A 23 -8.06 -6.25 24.44
N ALA A 24 -8.46 -7.46 24.01
CA ALA A 24 -8.74 -8.58 24.89
C ALA A 24 -7.48 -9.09 25.62
N ALA A 25 -6.32 -9.09 24.96
CA ALA A 25 -5.01 -9.32 25.57
C ALA A 25 -4.53 -8.17 26.49
N GLY A 26 -5.32 -7.09 26.60
CA GLY A 26 -5.12 -6.02 27.55
C GLY A 26 -4.16 -4.91 27.10
N LEU A 27 -3.88 -4.83 25.81
CA LEU A 27 -3.11 -3.76 25.17
C LEU A 27 -4.06 -2.66 24.70
N ASP A 28 -3.67 -1.39 24.82
CA ASP A 28 -4.40 -0.30 24.15
C ASP A 28 -4.04 -0.31 22.65
N VAL A 29 -4.94 0.18 21.78
CA VAL A 29 -4.75 0.11 20.32
C VAL A 29 -5.01 1.46 19.66
N LEU A 30 -4.00 1.99 18.98
CA LEU A 30 -4.10 3.17 18.11
C LEU A 30 -4.25 2.73 16.66
N SER A 31 -5.35 3.08 16.00
CA SER A 31 -5.51 2.84 14.56
C SER A 31 -4.79 3.94 13.76
N PHE A 32 -3.76 3.55 13.01
CA PHE A 32 -3.01 4.44 12.12
C PHE A 32 -2.81 3.76 10.75
N PRO A 33 -3.87 3.56 9.95
CA PRO A 33 -3.77 2.85 8.67
C PRO A 33 -2.77 3.55 7.74
N LEU A 34 -1.79 2.82 7.23
CA LEU A 34 -0.79 3.33 6.26
C LEU A 34 -1.06 2.86 4.83
N LEU A 35 -2.14 2.11 4.64
CA LEU A 35 -2.67 1.62 3.37
C LEU A 35 -4.19 1.60 3.47
N ALA A 36 -4.87 2.09 2.44
CA ALA A 36 -6.29 1.91 2.22
C ALA A 36 -6.48 1.00 0.98
N ILE A 37 -7.52 0.17 1.01
CA ILE A 37 -7.85 -0.77 -0.07
C ILE A 37 -9.29 -0.49 -0.48
N GLY A 38 -9.43 0.26 -1.58
CA GLY A 38 -10.71 0.62 -2.18
C GLY A 38 -10.94 -0.09 -3.51
N PRO A 39 -12.07 0.16 -4.19
CA PRO A 39 -12.26 -0.28 -5.58
C PRO A 39 -11.18 0.33 -6.50
N ALA A 40 -11.02 -0.22 -7.70
CA ALA A 40 -10.26 0.45 -8.75
C ALA A 40 -10.88 1.82 -9.10
N ALA A 41 -10.07 2.76 -9.60
CA ALA A 41 -10.54 4.10 -9.98
C ALA A 41 -11.41 4.09 -11.24
N ASP A 42 -11.19 3.10 -12.11
CA ASP A 42 -12.08 2.70 -13.20
C ASP A 42 -12.29 1.19 -13.10
N ASP A 43 -13.56 0.75 -13.10
CA ASP A 43 -13.96 -0.65 -13.05
C ASP A 43 -14.54 -1.14 -14.39
N VAL A 44 -14.63 -0.27 -15.41
CA VAL A 44 -15.13 -0.62 -16.74
C VAL A 44 -14.31 -1.74 -17.41
N PRO A 45 -12.96 -1.75 -17.38
CA PRO A 45 -12.17 -2.85 -17.95
C PRO A 45 -12.46 -4.18 -17.24
N LEU A 46 -12.55 -4.17 -15.90
CA LEU A 46 -12.88 -5.37 -15.12
C LEU A 46 -14.29 -5.88 -15.46
N ARG A 47 -15.28 -4.99 -15.56
CA ARG A 47 -16.65 -5.37 -15.96
C ARG A 47 -16.72 -5.92 -17.39
N ALA A 48 -15.93 -5.38 -18.32
CA ALA A 48 -15.86 -5.85 -19.70
C ALA A 48 -15.28 -7.26 -19.82
N GLU A 49 -14.24 -7.60 -19.05
CA GLU A 49 -13.64 -8.93 -19.08
C GLU A 49 -14.40 -9.97 -18.26
N LEU A 50 -14.96 -9.59 -17.10
CA LEU A 50 -15.85 -10.47 -16.33
C LEU A 50 -17.17 -10.76 -17.07
N GLY A 51 -17.63 -9.84 -17.94
CA GLY A 51 -18.75 -10.09 -18.86
C GLY A 51 -18.45 -11.11 -19.96
N ARG A 52 -17.18 -11.51 -20.13
CA ARG A 52 -16.71 -12.51 -21.09
C ARG A 52 -15.90 -13.62 -20.40
N ILE A 53 -16.16 -13.87 -19.12
CA ILE A 53 -15.37 -14.81 -18.29
C ILE A 53 -15.28 -16.23 -18.90
N GLU A 54 -16.27 -16.66 -19.66
CA GLU A 54 -16.31 -17.97 -20.34
C GLU A 54 -15.37 -18.08 -21.56
N ASP A 55 -14.87 -16.95 -22.12
CA ASP A 55 -13.84 -16.94 -23.17
C ASP A 55 -12.45 -17.37 -22.63
N TYR A 56 -12.26 -17.38 -21.31
CA TYR A 56 -10.94 -17.52 -20.69
C TYR A 56 -10.59 -18.97 -20.34
N ALA A 57 -9.37 -19.37 -20.71
CA ALA A 57 -8.81 -20.67 -20.39
C ALA A 57 -8.33 -20.79 -18.93
N LEU A 58 -8.15 -19.65 -18.26
CA LEU A 58 -7.68 -19.51 -16.88
C LEU A 58 -7.98 -18.09 -16.39
N VAL A 59 -8.41 -17.95 -15.14
CA VAL A 59 -8.45 -16.66 -14.43
C VAL A 59 -7.56 -16.72 -13.19
N VAL A 60 -6.68 -15.74 -13.02
CA VAL A 60 -5.71 -15.67 -11.92
C VAL A 60 -6.06 -14.53 -10.98
N PHE A 61 -6.23 -14.81 -9.68
CA PHE A 61 -6.32 -13.79 -8.64
C PHE A 61 -5.02 -13.69 -7.83
N VAL A 62 -4.35 -12.55 -7.89
CA VAL A 62 -3.03 -12.37 -7.23
C VAL A 62 -3.11 -11.99 -5.74
N SER A 63 -4.31 -11.88 -5.16
CA SER A 63 -4.50 -11.66 -3.71
C SER A 63 -5.94 -11.95 -3.26
N PRO A 64 -6.20 -12.09 -1.93
CA PRO A 64 -7.57 -12.22 -1.41
C PRO A 64 -8.45 -10.99 -1.71
N ASN A 65 -7.82 -9.81 -1.86
CA ASN A 65 -8.51 -8.60 -2.26
C ASN A 65 -8.95 -8.67 -3.74
N ALA A 66 -8.12 -9.22 -4.62
CA ALA A 66 -8.49 -9.46 -6.01
C ALA A 66 -9.69 -10.43 -6.10
N VAL A 67 -9.68 -11.51 -5.30
CA VAL A 67 -10.82 -12.44 -5.18
C VAL A 67 -12.08 -11.70 -4.74
N SER A 68 -12.03 -10.97 -3.61
CA SER A 68 -13.22 -10.34 -3.02
C SER A 68 -13.81 -9.23 -3.91
N TYR A 69 -12.97 -8.34 -4.46
CA TYR A 69 -13.44 -7.28 -5.37
C TYR A 69 -13.88 -7.85 -6.72
N GLY A 70 -13.10 -8.75 -7.34
CA GLY A 70 -13.44 -9.35 -8.63
C GLY A 70 -14.74 -10.16 -8.60
N LEU A 71 -14.98 -10.95 -7.54
CA LEU A 71 -16.24 -11.69 -7.39
C LEU A 71 -17.42 -10.77 -7.03
N ASN A 72 -17.21 -9.67 -6.30
CA ASN A 72 -18.26 -8.67 -6.11
C ASN A 72 -18.65 -8.01 -7.44
N THR A 73 -17.68 -7.68 -8.30
CA THR A 73 -17.95 -7.14 -9.64
C THR A 73 -18.60 -8.18 -10.56
N LEU A 74 -18.18 -9.46 -10.51
CA LEU A 74 -18.81 -10.54 -11.28
C LEU A 74 -20.29 -10.71 -10.90
N ALA A 75 -20.63 -10.64 -9.61
CA ALA A 75 -22.01 -10.69 -9.13
C ALA A 75 -22.86 -9.52 -9.68
N GLN A 76 -22.27 -8.32 -9.80
CA GLN A 76 -22.93 -7.16 -10.40
C GLN A 76 -23.15 -7.34 -11.90
N VAL A 77 -22.14 -7.78 -12.65
CA VAL A 77 -22.22 -8.06 -14.09
C VAL A 77 -23.29 -9.13 -14.39
N GLN A 78 -23.36 -10.17 -13.57
CA GLN A 78 -24.36 -11.24 -13.67
C GLN A 78 -25.75 -10.86 -13.12
N ASN A 79 -25.90 -9.65 -12.55
CA ASN A 79 -27.13 -9.21 -11.85
C ASN A 79 -27.61 -10.23 -10.79
N ALA A 80 -26.66 -10.83 -10.06
CA ALA A 80 -26.88 -11.94 -9.14
C ALA A 80 -26.81 -11.49 -7.67
N PRO A 81 -27.94 -11.09 -7.04
CA PRO A 81 -27.95 -10.58 -5.66
C PRO A 81 -27.59 -11.64 -4.60
N GLY A 82 -27.60 -12.93 -4.96
CA GLY A 82 -27.12 -14.03 -4.11
C GLY A 82 -25.61 -14.25 -4.14
N GLY A 83 -24.85 -13.44 -4.88
CA GLY A 83 -23.41 -13.64 -5.12
C GLY A 83 -23.10 -14.14 -6.53
N ALA A 84 -21.82 -14.10 -6.89
CA ALA A 84 -21.35 -14.50 -8.22
C ALA A 84 -21.48 -16.00 -8.44
N ARG A 85 -21.82 -16.38 -9.67
CA ARG A 85 -21.77 -17.76 -10.17
C ARG A 85 -20.50 -17.93 -11.00
N TRP A 86 -19.57 -18.76 -10.55
CA TRP A 86 -18.37 -19.04 -11.31
C TRP A 86 -18.67 -20.09 -12.39
N PRO A 87 -18.15 -19.97 -13.63
CA PRO A 87 -18.32 -21.02 -14.63
C PRO A 87 -17.50 -22.26 -14.25
N GLU A 88 -18.13 -23.42 -14.12
CA GLU A 88 -17.47 -24.69 -13.79
C GLU A 88 -16.38 -25.09 -14.81
N SER A 89 -16.53 -24.63 -16.06
CA SER A 89 -15.60 -24.84 -17.17
C SER A 89 -14.32 -24.00 -17.09
N VAL A 90 -14.28 -22.93 -16.28
CA VAL A 90 -13.19 -21.94 -16.24
C VAL A 90 -12.31 -22.18 -15.01
N PRO A 91 -11.06 -22.68 -15.17
CA PRO A 91 -10.14 -22.87 -14.05
C PRO A 91 -9.78 -21.54 -13.39
N VAL A 92 -9.64 -21.57 -12.06
CA VAL A 92 -9.24 -20.41 -11.26
C VAL A 92 -7.89 -20.69 -10.60
N ALA A 93 -6.98 -19.71 -10.61
CA ALA A 93 -5.65 -19.82 -10.03
C ALA A 93 -5.39 -18.73 -8.98
N VAL A 94 -4.69 -19.09 -7.89
CA VAL A 94 -4.36 -18.16 -6.81
C VAL A 94 -2.95 -18.37 -6.27
N VAL A 95 -2.28 -17.28 -5.88
CA VAL A 95 -0.86 -17.29 -5.47
C VAL A 95 -0.58 -17.80 -4.04
N GLY A 96 -1.59 -18.15 -3.24
CA GLY A 96 -1.36 -18.58 -1.86
C GLY A 96 -2.60 -18.85 -1.01
N PRO A 97 -2.43 -19.40 0.21
CA PRO A 97 -3.49 -20.04 1.01
C PRO A 97 -4.65 -19.09 1.39
N SER A 98 -4.37 -17.85 1.78
CA SER A 98 -5.43 -16.88 2.12
C SER A 98 -6.36 -16.56 0.94
N SER A 99 -5.88 -16.73 -0.31
CA SER A 99 -6.71 -16.56 -1.51
C SER A 99 -7.53 -17.81 -1.82
N VAL A 100 -7.05 -19.02 -1.45
CA VAL A 100 -7.83 -20.27 -1.51
C VAL A 100 -9.02 -20.19 -0.54
N ILE A 101 -8.77 -19.73 0.70
CA ILE A 101 -9.81 -19.51 1.71
C ILE A 101 -10.84 -18.50 1.20
N ALA A 102 -10.41 -17.35 0.66
CA ALA A 102 -11.30 -16.32 0.13
C ALA A 102 -12.13 -16.78 -1.10
N LEU A 103 -11.68 -17.80 -1.85
CA LEU A 103 -12.48 -18.45 -2.89
C LEU A 103 -13.52 -19.41 -2.29
N ALA A 104 -13.10 -20.24 -1.32
CA ALA A 104 -13.98 -21.20 -0.65
C ALA A 104 -15.11 -20.51 0.13
N GLU A 105 -14.84 -19.38 0.79
CA GLU A 105 -15.84 -18.50 1.43
C GLU A 105 -16.91 -17.97 0.46
N ARG A 106 -16.60 -17.94 -0.85
CA ARG A 106 -17.52 -17.54 -1.92
C ARG A 106 -18.09 -18.74 -2.69
N GLY A 107 -17.94 -19.96 -2.17
CA GLY A 107 -18.44 -21.20 -2.77
C GLY A 107 -17.54 -21.82 -3.84
N ILE A 108 -16.42 -21.18 -4.19
CA ILE A 108 -15.48 -21.65 -5.22
C ILE A 108 -14.43 -22.56 -4.56
N ALA A 109 -14.87 -23.72 -4.11
CA ALA A 109 -14.02 -24.70 -3.42
C ALA A 109 -13.39 -25.74 -4.39
N PRO A 110 -12.19 -26.29 -4.09
CA PRO A 110 -11.53 -27.32 -4.91
C PRO A 110 -12.36 -28.60 -5.12
N SER A 111 -13.40 -28.83 -4.32
CA SER A 111 -14.32 -29.97 -4.44
C SER A 111 -15.35 -29.85 -5.57
N ALA A 112 -15.57 -28.64 -6.09
CA ALA A 112 -16.53 -28.37 -7.16
C ALA A 112 -15.91 -27.63 -8.36
N TYR A 113 -14.79 -26.93 -8.17
CA TYR A 113 -14.12 -26.13 -9.20
C TYR A 113 -12.64 -26.48 -9.30
N ARG A 114 -12.06 -26.35 -10.50
CA ARG A 114 -10.61 -26.50 -10.71
C ARG A 114 -9.84 -25.29 -10.16
N VAL A 115 -9.57 -25.32 -8.86
CA VAL A 115 -8.76 -24.32 -8.13
C VAL A 115 -7.28 -24.74 -8.15
N ILE A 116 -6.42 -23.92 -8.76
CA ILE A 116 -4.97 -24.09 -8.83
C ILE A 116 -4.31 -23.16 -7.81
N ALA A 117 -3.39 -23.69 -6.99
CA ALA A 117 -2.59 -22.92 -6.05
C ALA A 117 -1.27 -23.65 -5.76
N PRO A 118 -0.19 -22.94 -5.34
CA PRO A 118 1.08 -23.57 -4.94
C PRO A 118 0.91 -24.75 -3.98
N ALA A 119 1.77 -25.77 -4.08
CA ALA A 119 1.85 -26.89 -3.15
C ALA A 119 1.78 -26.45 -1.67
N GLY A 120 1.04 -27.19 -0.84
CA GLY A 120 0.73 -26.81 0.54
C GLY A 120 -0.29 -25.68 0.73
N ALA A 121 -0.61 -24.85 -0.28
CA ALA A 121 -1.55 -23.73 -0.11
C ALA A 121 -3.02 -24.16 0.11
N GLN A 122 -3.36 -25.42 -0.16
CA GLN A 122 -4.71 -25.97 0.07
C GLN A 122 -4.84 -26.73 1.40
N GLY A 123 -3.80 -26.78 2.24
CA GLY A 123 -3.85 -27.34 3.60
C GLY A 123 -3.69 -28.87 3.70
N ASN A 124 -3.46 -29.57 2.60
CA ASN A 124 -3.33 -31.02 2.56
C ASN A 124 -1.91 -31.54 2.86
N ASP A 125 -0.88 -30.70 2.64
CA ASP A 125 0.52 -31.06 2.81
C ASP A 125 1.11 -30.41 4.06
N THR A 126 1.99 -31.12 4.77
CA THR A 126 2.84 -30.52 5.81
C THR A 126 3.92 -29.65 5.16
N ALA A 127 3.57 -28.42 4.83
CA ALA A 127 4.48 -27.41 4.30
C ALA A 127 5.62 -27.15 5.30
N GLY A 128 6.85 -27.55 4.94
CA GLY A 128 8.06 -27.13 5.65
C GLY A 128 8.37 -25.65 5.44
N ASP A 129 9.27 -25.09 6.25
CA ASP A 129 9.62 -23.65 6.34
C ASP A 129 10.09 -22.96 5.04
N ALA A 130 10.19 -23.69 3.93
CA ALA A 130 10.60 -23.20 2.61
C ALA A 130 9.46 -22.98 1.60
N ALA A 131 8.19 -23.23 1.97
CA ALA A 131 7.05 -23.08 1.07
C ALA A 131 6.89 -21.62 0.58
N ARG A 132 6.93 -21.41 -0.74
CA ARG A 132 6.76 -20.09 -1.37
C ARG A 132 5.35 -19.90 -1.88
N PHE A 133 4.77 -18.74 -1.57
CA PHE A 133 3.41 -18.36 -1.97
C PHE A 133 3.46 -17.06 -2.80
N ASP A 134 3.98 -17.19 -4.02
CA ASP A 134 4.18 -16.11 -4.97
C ASP A 134 3.85 -16.55 -6.42
N SER A 135 4.06 -15.67 -7.38
CA SER A 135 3.80 -15.93 -8.79
C SER A 135 4.72 -16.98 -9.42
N GLU A 136 5.94 -17.14 -8.90
CA GLU A 136 6.93 -18.10 -9.41
C GLU A 136 6.59 -19.52 -8.92
N ALA A 137 6.11 -19.64 -7.68
CA ALA A 137 5.50 -20.85 -7.16
C ALA A 137 4.23 -21.23 -7.93
N LEU A 138 3.30 -20.28 -8.15
CA LEU A 138 2.07 -20.56 -8.91
C LEU A 138 2.36 -20.99 -10.36
N TRP A 139 3.35 -20.37 -11.02
CA TRP A 139 3.77 -20.76 -12.36
C TRP A 139 4.22 -22.24 -12.44
N SER A 140 4.76 -22.79 -11.36
CA SER A 140 5.20 -24.19 -11.29
C SER A 140 4.03 -25.19 -11.22
N GLU A 141 2.83 -24.74 -10.85
CA GLU A 141 1.59 -25.55 -10.81
C GLU A 141 0.74 -25.43 -12.09
N LEU A 142 1.13 -24.53 -13.01
CA LEU A 142 0.47 -24.37 -14.30
C LEU A 142 1.02 -25.38 -15.31
N ASP A 143 0.18 -25.73 -16.29
CA ASP A 143 0.64 -26.52 -17.44
C ASP A 143 1.54 -25.65 -18.31
N THR A 144 2.84 -25.82 -18.11
CA THR A 144 3.91 -25.09 -18.80
C THR A 144 4.46 -25.89 -20.00
N SER A 145 3.76 -26.93 -20.44
CA SER A 145 4.17 -27.72 -21.61
C SER A 145 4.13 -26.87 -22.90
N PRO A 146 5.02 -27.12 -23.88
CA PRO A 146 5.12 -26.28 -25.08
C PRO A 146 3.80 -26.21 -25.87
N GLY A 147 3.17 -25.03 -25.84
CA GLY A 147 1.90 -24.77 -26.53
C GLY A 147 0.64 -24.92 -25.68
N ALA A 148 0.72 -25.28 -24.39
CA ALA A 148 -0.45 -25.43 -23.49
C ALA A 148 -1.37 -24.20 -23.42
N PHE A 149 -0.80 -23.01 -23.64
CA PHE A 149 -1.49 -21.72 -23.67
C PHE A 149 -1.58 -21.08 -25.07
N ALA A 150 -1.08 -21.72 -26.13
CA ALA A 150 -0.98 -21.12 -27.46
C ALA A 150 -2.36 -20.67 -28.00
N GLY A 151 -2.54 -19.37 -28.21
CA GLY A 151 -3.79 -18.78 -28.69
C GLY A 151 -4.93 -18.78 -27.64
N ARG A 152 -4.65 -19.16 -26.39
CA ARG A 152 -5.64 -19.18 -25.30
C ARG A 152 -5.63 -17.85 -24.55
N LYS A 153 -6.81 -17.38 -24.12
CA LYS A 153 -6.93 -16.18 -23.28
C LYS A 153 -6.71 -16.51 -21.81
N VAL A 154 -5.99 -15.66 -21.08
CA VAL A 154 -5.82 -15.72 -19.62
C VAL A 154 -6.11 -14.35 -19.02
N LEU A 155 -6.92 -14.30 -17.97
CA LEU A 155 -7.26 -13.07 -17.26
C LEU A 155 -6.49 -13.00 -15.94
N ILE A 156 -5.82 -11.89 -15.66
CA ILE A 156 -5.12 -11.65 -14.38
C ILE A 156 -5.82 -10.51 -13.65
N ILE A 157 -6.49 -10.83 -12.54
CA ILE A 157 -7.21 -9.88 -11.69
C ILE A 157 -6.28 -9.49 -10.53
N ARG A 158 -5.99 -8.19 -10.44
CA ARG A 158 -4.95 -7.62 -9.57
C ARG A 158 -5.37 -6.35 -8.85
N GLY A 159 -4.47 -5.84 -8.02
CA GLY A 159 -4.59 -4.48 -7.48
C GLY A 159 -3.89 -3.46 -8.37
N SER A 160 -3.96 -2.20 -7.97
CA SER A 160 -3.22 -1.10 -8.60
C SER A 160 -1.72 -1.33 -8.57
N GLY A 161 -1.11 -1.53 -9.75
CA GLY A 161 0.30 -1.89 -9.90
C GLY A 161 0.62 -3.34 -9.49
N GLY A 162 1.80 -3.82 -9.92
CA GLY A 162 2.21 -5.21 -9.70
C GLY A 162 3.57 -5.54 -10.32
N ARG A 163 3.89 -6.84 -10.39
CA ARG A 163 5.02 -7.36 -11.17
C ARG A 163 4.44 -8.06 -12.40
N GLU A 164 4.80 -7.61 -13.60
CA GLU A 164 4.25 -8.15 -14.86
C GLU A 164 4.71 -9.59 -15.18
N TRP A 165 5.78 -10.07 -14.56
CA TRP A 165 6.42 -11.38 -14.78
C TRP A 165 5.48 -12.56 -15.03
N LEU A 166 4.35 -12.69 -14.32
CA LEU A 166 3.43 -13.80 -14.56
C LEU A 166 2.65 -13.63 -15.87
N ALA A 167 2.25 -12.39 -16.19
CA ALA A 167 1.64 -12.05 -17.46
C ALA A 167 2.64 -12.25 -18.61
N ASP A 168 3.91 -11.85 -18.40
CA ASP A 168 4.98 -12.02 -19.38
C ASP A 168 5.29 -13.50 -19.62
N ARG A 169 5.36 -14.34 -18.57
CA ARG A 169 5.55 -15.78 -18.72
C ARG A 169 4.38 -16.49 -19.41
N LEU A 170 3.15 -16.05 -19.16
CA LEU A 170 1.98 -16.55 -19.89
C LEU A 170 2.03 -16.12 -21.38
N ARG A 171 2.46 -14.89 -21.69
CA ARG A 171 2.70 -14.42 -23.06
C ARG A 171 3.81 -15.20 -23.76
N ASP A 172 4.94 -15.48 -23.07
CA ASP A 172 6.04 -16.32 -23.55
C ASP A 172 5.54 -17.73 -23.95
N ALA A 173 4.58 -18.29 -23.18
CA ALA A 173 3.93 -19.57 -23.46
C ALA A 173 2.81 -19.49 -24.52
N GLY A 174 2.62 -18.34 -25.18
CA GLY A 174 1.68 -18.14 -26.28
C GLY A 174 0.26 -17.70 -25.87
N ALA A 175 0.04 -17.34 -24.61
CA ALA A 175 -1.26 -16.82 -24.16
C ALA A 175 -1.52 -15.37 -24.63
N THR A 176 -2.79 -15.06 -24.89
CA THR A 176 -3.26 -13.67 -24.85
C THR A 176 -3.61 -13.32 -23.40
N VAL A 177 -2.90 -12.36 -22.81
CA VAL A 177 -3.01 -12.08 -21.36
C VAL A 177 -3.54 -10.68 -21.09
N GLU A 178 -4.79 -10.63 -20.64
CA GLU A 178 -5.43 -9.42 -20.14
C GLU A 178 -5.18 -9.27 -18.64
N ALA A 179 -4.75 -8.08 -18.21
CA ALA A 179 -4.45 -7.78 -16.81
C ALA A 179 -5.28 -6.59 -16.34
N VAL A 180 -6.21 -6.83 -15.41
CA VAL A 180 -7.23 -5.87 -14.97
C VAL A 180 -7.15 -5.58 -13.48
N GLU A 181 -7.30 -4.32 -13.11
CA GLU A 181 -7.26 -3.87 -11.72
C GLU A 181 -8.67 -3.93 -11.11
N ALA A 182 -8.81 -4.61 -9.97
CA ALA A 182 -10.08 -4.74 -9.24
C ALA A 182 -10.13 -3.92 -7.95
N TYR A 183 -8.97 -3.55 -7.41
CA TYR A 183 -8.86 -2.74 -6.20
C TYR A 183 -7.68 -1.78 -6.29
N SER A 184 -7.84 -0.57 -5.79
CA SER A 184 -6.73 0.38 -5.65
C SER A 184 -6.10 0.27 -4.26
N ARG A 185 -4.79 0.50 -4.18
CA ARG A 185 -4.07 0.78 -2.94
C ARG A 185 -3.76 2.26 -2.91
N THR A 186 -4.23 2.94 -1.87
CA THR A 186 -3.94 4.36 -1.67
C THR A 186 -3.34 4.58 -0.29
N LEU A 187 -2.58 5.67 -0.14
CA LEU A 187 -2.14 6.15 1.16
C LEU A 187 -3.26 7.04 1.74
N PRO A 188 -3.98 6.61 2.80
CA PRO A 188 -4.91 7.49 3.48
C PRO A 188 -4.13 8.59 4.21
N GLU A 189 -4.64 9.82 4.17
CA GLU A 189 -4.08 10.93 4.94
C GLU A 189 -4.47 10.79 6.43
N PRO A 190 -3.52 10.63 7.37
CA PRO A 190 -3.87 10.49 8.78
C PRO A 190 -4.36 11.81 9.35
N SER A 191 -5.45 11.77 10.12
CA SER A 191 -6.05 12.97 10.70
C SER A 191 -5.11 13.69 11.67
N GLY A 192 -5.33 14.99 11.88
CA GLY A 192 -4.58 15.78 12.86
C GLY A 192 -4.60 15.20 14.28
N MET A 193 -5.68 14.51 14.67
CA MET A 193 -5.78 13.79 15.95
C MET A 193 -4.88 12.55 16.00
N GLN A 194 -4.80 11.78 14.91
CA GLN A 194 -3.88 10.63 14.83
C GLN A 194 -2.42 11.09 14.86
N TRP A 195 -2.08 12.17 14.14
CA TRP A 195 -0.76 12.79 14.24
C TRP A 195 -0.45 13.32 15.65
N GLN A 196 -1.44 13.89 16.34
CA GLN A 196 -1.25 14.35 17.70
C GLN A 196 -0.99 13.18 18.65
N ALA A 197 -1.74 12.08 18.56
CA ALA A 197 -1.47 10.85 19.31
C ALA A 197 -0.07 10.27 19.03
N VAL A 198 0.41 10.36 17.78
CA VAL A 198 1.80 9.99 17.46
C VAL A 198 2.81 10.94 18.12
N ARG A 199 2.62 12.26 18.09
CA ARG A 199 3.52 13.20 18.81
C ARG A 199 3.50 12.98 20.33
N ASP A 200 2.34 12.64 20.88
CA ASP A 200 2.19 12.31 22.30
C ASP A 200 2.89 10.99 22.66
N SER A 201 2.95 10.00 21.75
CA SER A 201 3.75 8.78 21.92
C SER A 201 5.28 8.99 21.85
N LEU A 202 5.74 10.12 21.31
CA LEU A 202 7.16 10.46 21.14
C LEU A 202 7.70 11.35 22.27
N LYS A 203 6.94 11.49 23.38
CA LYS A 203 7.35 12.20 24.60
C LYS A 203 8.11 11.25 25.55
N PRO A 204 9.13 11.72 26.30
CA PRO A 204 9.90 10.86 27.20
C PRO A 204 9.05 10.15 28.27
N ASP A 205 7.98 10.80 28.72
CA ASP A 205 7.09 10.34 29.80
C ASP A 205 5.88 9.54 29.28
N ALA A 206 5.85 9.19 27.98
CA ALA A 206 4.76 8.44 27.37
C ALA A 206 4.76 6.97 27.83
N PRO A 207 3.59 6.28 27.84
CA PRO A 207 3.57 4.82 27.88
C PRO A 207 4.31 4.24 26.67
N PRO A 208 4.78 2.98 26.72
CA PRO A 208 5.46 2.35 25.59
C PRO A 208 4.48 2.12 24.43
N TYR A 209 4.92 2.43 23.21
CA TYR A 209 4.20 2.15 21.96
C TYR A 209 5.00 1.21 21.05
N ALA A 210 4.31 0.31 20.35
CA ALA A 210 4.88 -0.51 19.27
C ALA A 210 4.14 -0.33 17.95
N TRP A 211 4.89 -0.19 16.85
CA TRP A 211 4.37 -0.07 15.49
C TRP A 211 4.23 -1.44 14.81
N LEU A 212 3.00 -1.86 14.53
CA LEU A 212 2.70 -3.13 13.90
C LEU A 212 2.75 -3.02 12.36
N LEU A 213 3.92 -3.30 11.79
CA LEU A 213 4.23 -3.07 10.38
C LEU A 213 4.09 -4.38 9.57
N THR A 214 3.00 -4.46 8.80
CA THR A 214 2.58 -5.71 8.10
C THR A 214 2.87 -5.72 6.60
N SER A 215 3.51 -4.67 6.05
CA SER A 215 3.94 -4.63 4.64
C SER A 215 5.13 -3.69 4.46
N SER A 216 6.11 -4.07 3.62
CA SER A 216 7.22 -3.18 3.20
C SER A 216 6.72 -1.86 2.59
N GLU A 217 5.50 -1.84 2.05
CA GLU A 217 4.83 -0.66 1.49
C GLU A 217 4.41 0.30 2.62
N ALA A 218 3.77 -0.23 3.68
CA ALA A 218 3.42 0.54 4.87
C ALA A 218 4.66 1.13 5.57
N VAL A 219 5.77 0.40 5.64
CA VAL A 219 7.03 0.90 6.22
C VAL A 219 7.54 2.15 5.49
N ARG A 220 7.50 2.18 4.14
CA ARG A 220 7.90 3.36 3.35
C ARG A 220 6.90 4.50 3.51
N ASN A 221 5.61 4.19 3.56
CA ASN A 221 4.57 5.18 3.79
C ASN A 221 4.71 5.86 5.16
N LEU A 222 5.11 5.11 6.21
CA LEU A 222 5.41 5.68 7.53
C LEU A 222 6.56 6.69 7.47
N ASP A 223 7.70 6.31 6.88
CA ASP A 223 8.87 7.19 6.81
C ASP A 223 8.63 8.43 5.94
N GLY A 224 7.94 8.27 4.80
CA GLY A 224 7.54 9.38 3.94
C GLY A 224 6.60 10.36 4.63
N LEU A 225 5.57 9.86 5.33
CA LEU A 225 4.65 10.69 6.11
C LEU A 225 5.32 11.34 7.33
N ALA A 226 6.20 10.62 8.04
CA ALA A 226 6.93 11.15 9.20
C ALA A 226 7.75 12.39 8.82
N ARG A 227 8.44 12.35 7.67
CA ARG A 227 9.21 13.49 7.14
C ARG A 227 8.36 14.71 6.77
N LEU A 228 7.05 14.54 6.57
CA LEU A 228 6.11 15.61 6.22
C LEU A 228 5.39 16.20 7.43
N HIS A 229 5.09 15.39 8.46
CA HIS A 229 4.24 15.78 9.59
C HIS A 229 4.95 15.87 10.95
N LEU A 230 6.19 15.42 11.06
CA LEU A 230 7.01 15.47 12.28
C LEU A 230 8.26 16.35 12.07
N SER A 231 8.76 16.95 13.15
CA SER A 231 10.08 17.59 13.14
C SER A 231 11.22 16.55 13.05
N PRO A 232 12.45 16.94 12.66
CA PRO A 232 13.58 16.00 12.59
C PRO A 232 13.87 15.26 13.91
N GLN A 233 13.66 15.91 15.06
CA GLN A 233 13.85 15.28 16.37
C GLN A 233 12.76 14.24 16.69
N GLU A 234 11.52 14.51 16.30
CA GLU A 234 10.41 13.55 16.41
C GLU A 234 10.58 12.38 15.42
N HIS A 235 11.08 12.63 14.21
CA HIS A 235 11.37 11.57 13.22
C HIS A 235 12.50 10.64 13.68
N GLU A 236 13.58 11.16 14.25
CA GLU A 236 14.63 10.31 14.85
C GLU A 236 14.12 9.56 16.09
N ARG A 237 13.26 10.15 16.93
CA ARG A 237 12.59 9.42 18.01
C ARG A 237 11.71 8.29 17.47
N LEU A 238 10.96 8.52 16.39
CA LEU A 238 10.10 7.50 15.76
C LEU A 238 10.90 6.28 15.32
N LYS A 239 12.14 6.47 14.83
CA LYS A 239 13.06 5.38 14.48
C LYS A 239 13.58 4.57 15.67
N GLN A 240 13.57 5.14 16.88
CA GLN A 240 13.88 4.43 18.12
C GLN A 240 12.66 3.72 18.74
N MET A 241 11.46 3.85 18.16
CA MET A 241 10.28 3.13 18.64
C MET A 241 10.31 1.65 18.23
N GLN A 242 9.75 0.79 19.05
CA GLN A 242 9.63 -0.64 18.73
C GLN A 242 8.75 -0.85 17.51
N CYS A 243 9.25 -1.60 16.53
CA CYS A 243 8.47 -2.11 15.40
C CYS A 243 8.25 -3.62 15.55
N ILE A 244 7.11 -4.14 15.10
CA ILE A 244 6.78 -5.57 15.08
C ILE A 244 6.43 -5.96 13.64
N ALA A 245 7.09 -6.98 13.09
CA ALA A 245 7.00 -7.33 11.67
C ALA A 245 6.89 -8.86 11.42
N PRO A 246 5.89 -9.38 10.67
CA PRO A 246 5.65 -10.81 10.47
C PRO A 246 6.55 -11.50 9.43
N HIS A 247 7.51 -10.78 8.85
CA HIS A 247 8.33 -11.33 7.76
C HIS A 247 9.68 -10.59 7.62
N ALA A 248 10.75 -11.33 7.36
CA ALA A 248 12.11 -10.79 7.26
C ALA A 248 12.26 -9.64 6.25
N ARG A 249 11.56 -9.71 5.10
CA ARG A 249 11.56 -8.62 4.10
C ARG A 249 10.95 -7.30 4.60
N ILE A 250 10.05 -7.35 5.59
CA ILE A 250 9.45 -6.15 6.18
C ILE A 250 10.41 -5.58 7.22
N ALA A 251 11.03 -6.44 8.04
CA ALA A 251 12.05 -6.03 9.00
C ALA A 251 13.27 -5.39 8.34
N ALA A 252 13.80 -6.01 7.27
CA ALA A 252 14.89 -5.46 6.48
C ALA A 252 14.53 -4.10 5.84
N GLN A 253 13.28 -3.93 5.36
CA GLN A 253 12.82 -2.63 4.86
C GLN A 253 12.81 -1.56 5.96
N ALA A 254 12.42 -1.89 7.19
CA ALA A 254 12.42 -0.94 8.31
C ALA A 254 13.85 -0.58 8.73
N GLN A 255 14.72 -1.59 8.88
CA GLN A 255 16.15 -1.40 9.18
C GLN A 255 16.84 -0.53 8.12
N SER A 256 16.53 -0.72 6.82
CA SER A 256 17.08 0.09 5.73
C SER A 256 16.65 1.57 5.72
N LEU A 257 15.58 1.93 6.45
CA LEU A 257 15.15 3.32 6.66
C LEU A 257 15.59 3.88 8.03
N GLY A 258 16.35 3.09 8.80
CA GLY A 258 16.93 3.49 10.08
C GLY A 258 16.09 3.15 11.33
N PHE A 259 15.01 2.37 11.22
CA PHE A 259 14.29 1.89 12.40
C PHE A 259 15.17 0.90 13.18
N ALA A 260 15.56 1.27 14.40
CA ALA A 260 16.58 0.57 15.19
C ALA A 260 16.05 -0.72 15.84
N HIS A 261 14.79 -0.70 16.30
CA HIS A 261 14.20 -1.79 17.07
C HIS A 261 13.11 -2.49 16.26
N VAL A 262 13.40 -3.68 15.74
CA VAL A 262 12.43 -4.51 15.00
C VAL A 262 12.36 -5.91 15.57
N LEU A 263 11.20 -6.27 16.10
CA LEU A 263 10.90 -7.59 16.65
C LEU A 263 10.21 -8.44 15.57
N PRO A 264 10.77 -9.62 15.23
CA PRO A 264 10.13 -10.54 14.29
C PRO A 264 8.92 -11.21 14.94
N ALA A 265 7.80 -11.24 14.23
CA ALA A 265 6.61 -12.00 14.61
C ALA A 265 6.44 -13.21 13.68
N ALA A 266 5.74 -14.25 14.15
CA ALA A 266 5.28 -15.32 13.27
C ALA A 266 4.21 -14.79 12.28
N PRO A 267 4.07 -15.40 11.10
CA PRO A 267 3.08 -14.97 10.11
C PRO A 267 1.64 -15.22 10.58
N GLY A 268 0.71 -14.39 10.09
CA GLY A 268 -0.72 -14.46 10.44
C GLY A 268 -1.08 -13.78 11.76
N ASP A 269 -2.37 -13.51 11.95
CA ASP A 269 -2.86 -12.64 13.03
C ASP A 269 -2.60 -13.22 14.43
N ALA A 270 -2.57 -14.55 14.59
CA ALA A 270 -2.18 -15.20 15.84
C ALA A 270 -0.69 -14.98 16.19
N GLY A 271 0.20 -15.00 15.18
CA GLY A 271 1.62 -14.71 15.35
C GLY A 271 1.90 -13.25 15.67
N LEU A 272 1.13 -12.34 15.06
CA LEU A 272 1.15 -10.91 15.40
C LEU A 272 0.65 -10.65 16.82
N LEU A 273 -0.45 -11.29 17.23
CA LEU A 273 -1.01 -11.18 18.57
C LEU A 273 0.00 -11.65 19.63
N ALA A 274 0.57 -12.85 19.46
CA ALA A 274 1.56 -13.40 20.39
C ALA A 274 2.77 -12.47 20.57
N ALA A 275 3.31 -11.93 19.46
CA ALA A 275 4.43 -10.99 19.49
C ALA A 275 4.08 -9.66 20.19
N CYS A 276 2.87 -9.14 19.97
CA CYS A 276 2.40 -7.92 20.65
C CYS A 276 2.14 -8.14 22.15
N THR A 277 1.59 -9.29 22.53
CA THR A 277 1.35 -9.65 23.94
C THR A 277 2.66 -9.86 24.68
N GLN A 278 3.60 -10.65 24.13
CA GLN A 278 4.94 -10.84 24.69
C GLN A 278 5.70 -9.51 24.87
N TRP A 279 5.59 -8.60 23.90
CA TRP A 279 6.12 -7.25 24.02
C TRP A 279 5.45 -6.48 25.17
N GLY A 280 4.11 -6.46 25.23
CA GLY A 280 3.37 -5.75 26.28
C GLY A 280 3.66 -6.27 27.70
N GLU A 281 3.77 -7.58 27.87
CA GLU A 281 4.14 -8.24 29.14
C GLU A 281 5.53 -7.81 29.63
N ALA A 282 6.51 -7.70 28.72
CA ALA A 282 7.86 -7.26 29.06
C ALA A 282 7.91 -5.82 29.64
N TYR A 283 6.94 -4.96 29.31
CA TYR A 283 6.79 -3.62 29.88
C TYR A 283 5.81 -3.54 31.06
N ALA A 284 4.93 -4.52 31.24
CA ALA A 284 3.99 -4.59 32.37
C ALA A 284 4.67 -4.97 33.70
N GLY A 285 5.82 -5.66 33.62
CA GLY A 285 6.46 -6.28 34.77
C GLY A 285 5.76 -7.59 35.19
N PRO A 286 6.30 -8.31 36.19
CA PRO A 286 5.70 -9.57 36.65
C PRO A 286 4.31 -9.31 37.25
N ALA A 287 3.26 -9.74 36.54
CA ALA A 287 1.88 -9.55 36.97
C ALA A 287 1.63 -10.24 38.32
N THR A 288 1.09 -9.50 39.29
CA THR A 288 0.52 -10.10 40.50
C THR A 288 -0.68 -10.97 40.08
N PRO A 289 -0.70 -12.28 40.38
CA PRO A 289 -1.74 -13.16 39.88
C PRO A 289 -3.11 -12.79 40.47
N ALA A 290 -4.11 -12.66 39.59
CA ALA A 290 -5.51 -12.57 39.99
C ALA A 290 -5.96 -13.89 40.66
N PRO A 291 -6.90 -13.86 41.62
CA PRO A 291 -7.30 -15.04 42.36
C PRO A 291 -7.96 -16.09 41.44
N ALA A 292 -7.41 -17.31 41.44
CA ALA A 292 -7.92 -18.41 40.64
C ALA A 292 -9.31 -18.89 41.15
N PRO A 293 -10.23 -19.31 40.25
CA PRO A 293 -11.46 -19.96 40.66
C PRO A 293 -11.18 -21.31 41.31
N VAL A 294 -11.88 -21.60 42.41
CA VAL A 294 -11.65 -22.80 43.23
C VAL A 294 -12.13 -24.06 42.51
N SER A 295 -11.32 -25.12 42.55
CA SER A 295 -11.70 -26.48 42.12
C SER A 295 -11.13 -27.50 43.13
N PRO A 296 -11.83 -28.62 43.43
CA PRO A 296 -11.51 -29.46 44.60
C PRO A 296 -10.29 -30.38 44.42
N ALA A 297 -9.85 -30.95 45.55
CA ALA A 297 -8.57 -31.67 45.72
C ALA A 297 -8.50 -33.05 45.03
N PRO A 298 -7.28 -33.57 44.73
CA PRO A 298 -7.07 -34.76 43.91
C PRO A 298 -6.95 -36.09 44.68
N ALA A 299 -7.01 -37.20 43.94
CA ALA A 299 -6.55 -38.53 44.36
C ALA A 299 -5.04 -38.73 44.05
N PRO A 300 -4.31 -39.60 44.77
CA PRO A 300 -2.84 -39.62 44.73
C PRO A 300 -2.22 -40.36 43.53
N VAL A 301 -0.99 -39.97 43.19
CA VAL A 301 -0.15 -40.54 42.12
C VAL A 301 0.91 -41.48 42.72
N VAL A 302 1.29 -42.53 41.97
CA VAL A 302 2.33 -43.51 42.33
C VAL A 302 3.73 -42.99 41.96
N VAL A 303 4.71 -43.21 42.84
CA VAL A 303 6.12 -42.78 42.70
C VAL A 303 7.00 -43.92 42.18
N GLN A 304 7.98 -43.62 41.31
CA GLN A 304 9.27 -44.34 41.12
C GLN A 304 10.29 -43.38 40.44
N PRO A 305 11.62 -43.63 40.45
CA PRO A 305 12.58 -42.59 40.81
C PRO A 305 13.72 -42.27 39.80
N GLU A 306 14.53 -41.30 40.21
CA GLU A 306 15.69 -40.65 39.58
C GLU A 306 17.04 -41.40 39.76
N PRO A 307 18.03 -41.15 38.89
CA PRO A 307 19.46 -41.32 39.20
C PRO A 307 20.35 -40.06 38.95
N GLU A 308 21.44 -39.93 39.72
CA GLU A 308 22.33 -38.74 39.78
C GLU A 308 23.40 -38.59 38.66
N PRO A 309 24.05 -37.40 38.49
CA PRO A 309 25.00 -37.09 37.41
C PRO A 309 26.48 -36.87 37.83
N THR A 310 27.44 -37.02 36.90
CA THR A 310 28.81 -36.44 36.95
C THR A 310 29.50 -36.44 35.53
N PRO A 311 30.70 -35.87 35.26
CA PRO A 311 30.78 -34.75 34.31
C PRO A 311 31.80 -34.88 33.13
N ALA A 312 32.05 -33.77 32.45
CA ALA A 312 32.79 -33.62 31.18
C ALA A 312 34.34 -33.62 31.25
N PRO A 313 35.03 -33.63 30.09
CA PRO A 313 36.37 -33.06 29.92
C PRO A 313 36.47 -31.96 28.82
N MET A 314 37.66 -31.37 28.69
CA MET A 314 37.97 -30.14 27.92
C MET A 314 38.60 -30.38 26.52
N ALA A 315 38.62 -29.33 25.67
CA ALA A 315 39.44 -29.24 24.45
C ALA A 315 40.85 -28.64 24.74
N PRO A 316 41.86 -28.74 23.84
CA PRO A 316 42.02 -27.69 22.81
C PRO A 316 42.73 -28.05 21.46
N LYS A 317 42.37 -27.28 20.40
CA LYS A 317 43.17 -26.79 19.23
C LYS A 317 44.01 -27.73 18.32
N GLU A 318 43.68 -27.70 17.02
CA GLU A 318 44.51 -27.44 15.81
C GLU A 318 45.99 -27.92 15.70
N PRO A 319 46.45 -28.42 14.52
CA PRO A 319 46.39 -27.63 13.28
C PRO A 319 46.14 -28.32 11.91
N THR A 320 45.70 -27.47 10.99
CA THR A 320 45.83 -27.39 9.50
C THR A 320 46.36 -28.56 8.64
N SER A 321 45.68 -28.71 7.49
CA SER A 321 46.15 -29.23 6.17
C SER A 321 45.83 -30.69 5.82
N THR A 322 44.99 -30.87 4.80
CA THR A 322 44.92 -32.12 4.03
C THR A 322 44.61 -31.79 2.57
N LYS A 323 45.41 -32.31 1.64
CA LYS A 323 45.23 -32.14 0.18
C LYS A 323 44.28 -33.22 -0.34
N VAL A 324 43.44 -32.86 -1.32
CA VAL A 324 42.53 -33.78 -2.01
C VAL A 324 43.28 -34.64 -3.04
N GLU A 325 42.99 -35.95 -3.06
CA GLU A 325 43.25 -36.86 -4.18
C GLU A 325 42.03 -37.81 -4.33
N ARG A 326 41.78 -38.36 -5.53
CA ARG A 326 40.41 -38.75 -5.94
C ARG A 326 40.32 -40.10 -6.68
N VAL A 327 39.57 -41.02 -6.07
CA VAL A 327 38.75 -42.12 -6.65
C VAL A 327 39.38 -43.03 -7.72
N THR A 328 39.43 -44.33 -7.40
CA THR A 328 39.75 -45.47 -8.27
C THR A 328 38.52 -46.22 -8.80
N THR A 329 38.63 -46.79 -10.01
CA THR A 329 37.89 -47.93 -10.62
C THR A 329 38.65 -48.34 -11.91
N ASP A 330 38.77 -49.56 -12.46
CA ASP A 330 38.69 -50.98 -12.06
C ASP A 330 39.40 -51.78 -13.23
N THR A 331 39.43 -53.12 -13.47
CA THR A 331 38.66 -54.27 -12.96
C THR A 331 39.47 -55.60 -13.07
N THR A 332 39.69 -56.27 -11.94
CA THR A 332 39.68 -57.74 -11.68
C THR A 332 40.08 -58.79 -12.77
N SER A 333 41.29 -59.36 -12.64
CA SER A 333 41.64 -60.83 -12.56
C SER A 333 41.29 -61.80 -13.73
N PRO A 334 41.70 -63.11 -13.74
CA PRO A 334 42.49 -63.91 -12.77
C PRO A 334 43.65 -64.80 -13.36
N SER A 335 44.27 -65.61 -12.50
CA SER A 335 45.16 -66.78 -12.79
C SER A 335 44.34 -68.12 -12.71
N PRO A 336 44.84 -69.37 -12.98
CA PRO A 336 46.06 -69.99 -12.43
C PRO A 336 46.82 -71.04 -13.31
N ASN A 337 47.72 -71.80 -12.67
CA ASN A 337 48.63 -72.91 -13.12
C ASN A 337 47.89 -74.30 -13.19
N PRO A 338 48.49 -75.52 -13.39
CA PRO A 338 49.90 -75.95 -13.60
C PRO A 338 50.21 -77.14 -14.58
N GLY A 339 51.51 -77.40 -14.85
CA GLY A 339 52.13 -78.77 -14.76
C GLY A 339 52.37 -79.63 -16.03
N GLY A 340 53.51 -80.36 -16.08
CA GLY A 340 53.79 -81.47 -17.02
C GLY A 340 55.29 -81.76 -17.32
N ASN A 341 55.72 -83.04 -17.34
CA ASN A 341 57.08 -83.50 -17.71
C ASN A 341 57.09 -84.99 -18.13
N PRO A 342 57.74 -85.39 -19.25
CA PRO A 342 58.93 -86.30 -19.22
C PRO A 342 59.95 -86.02 -20.37
N GLY A 343 61.10 -86.70 -20.54
CA GLY A 343 61.83 -87.73 -19.77
C GLY A 343 62.85 -88.54 -20.63
N SER A 344 63.87 -89.16 -20.00
CA SER A 344 64.88 -90.15 -20.51
C SER A 344 65.17 -90.27 -22.02
N SER A 345 66.41 -90.13 -22.52
CA SER A 345 67.45 -91.20 -22.65
C SER A 345 68.53 -90.79 -23.70
N GLY A 346 69.67 -91.46 -23.93
CA GLY A 346 70.35 -92.52 -23.18
C GLY A 346 71.45 -93.33 -23.94
N MET A 347 72.74 -93.03 -23.67
CA MET A 347 73.94 -93.90 -23.84
C MET A 347 74.60 -94.16 -25.24
N SER A 348 75.93 -94.35 -25.19
CA SER A 348 76.79 -95.26 -26.01
C SER A 348 77.15 -94.95 -27.48
N GLY A 349 78.41 -95.27 -27.86
CA GLY A 349 78.83 -95.41 -29.26
C GLY A 349 80.32 -95.09 -29.57
N ALA A 350 81.27 -95.91 -29.11
CA ALA A 350 82.70 -95.73 -29.45
C ALA A 350 83.12 -96.56 -30.69
N PHE A 351 83.89 -95.95 -31.60
CA PHE A 351 84.60 -96.65 -32.70
C PHE A 351 86.01 -96.06 -32.90
N VAL A 352 86.91 -96.86 -33.46
CA VAL A 352 88.37 -96.65 -33.44
C VAL A 352 89.00 -96.89 -34.83
N ALA A 353 90.11 -96.19 -35.09
CA ALA A 353 91.02 -96.38 -36.24
C ALA A 353 90.48 -95.93 -37.63
N PRO A 354 91.35 -95.73 -38.66
CA PRO A 354 92.81 -95.91 -38.67
C PRO A 354 93.63 -94.64 -38.97
N ALA A 355 94.84 -94.58 -38.43
CA ALA A 355 95.81 -93.54 -38.79
C ALA A 355 96.49 -93.85 -40.13
N ARG A 356 96.29 -93.00 -41.15
CA ARG A 356 96.99 -93.06 -42.44
C ARG A 356 97.77 -91.76 -42.64
N ARG A 357 99.10 -91.85 -42.85
CA ARG A 357 99.97 -90.67 -42.94
C ARG A 357 99.61 -89.83 -44.18
N MET A 358 99.30 -88.55 -43.98
CA MET A 358 99.03 -87.57 -45.05
C MET A 358 100.17 -86.54 -45.17
N SER A 359 100.29 -85.94 -46.37
CA SER A 359 101.34 -84.98 -46.73
C SER A 359 101.10 -83.59 -46.11
N PRO A 360 102.14 -82.86 -45.65
CA PRO A 360 102.00 -81.66 -44.82
C PRO A 360 101.34 -80.43 -45.49
N TRP A 361 101.12 -80.42 -46.81
CA TRP A 361 100.59 -79.24 -47.52
C TRP A 361 99.19 -78.81 -47.02
N TRP A 362 98.39 -79.74 -46.49
CA TRP A 362 97.05 -79.45 -45.96
C TRP A 362 97.06 -78.45 -44.80
N LEU A 363 98.17 -78.36 -44.04
CA LEU A 363 98.31 -77.40 -42.93
C LEU A 363 98.31 -75.94 -43.41
N LEU A 364 98.94 -75.66 -44.56
CA LEU A 364 99.00 -74.29 -45.11
C LEU A 364 97.63 -73.82 -45.61
N VAL A 365 96.85 -74.71 -46.22
CA VAL A 365 95.48 -74.41 -46.67
C VAL A 365 94.57 -74.18 -45.47
N ALA A 366 94.68 -75.00 -44.42
CA ALA A 366 93.92 -74.82 -43.18
C ALA A 366 94.22 -73.47 -42.51
N VAL A 367 95.49 -73.08 -42.40
CA VAL A 367 95.89 -71.77 -41.84
C VAL A 367 95.33 -70.60 -42.67
N LEU A 368 95.36 -70.67 -44.00
CA LEU A 368 94.81 -69.63 -44.86
C LEU A 368 93.28 -69.49 -44.69
N VAL A 369 92.55 -70.61 -44.63
CA VAL A 369 91.09 -70.61 -44.41
C VAL A 369 90.75 -70.04 -43.03
N VAL A 370 91.50 -70.39 -41.98
CA VAL A 370 91.31 -69.83 -40.63
C VAL A 370 91.60 -68.32 -40.60
N ALA A 371 92.63 -67.84 -41.31
CA ALA A 371 92.94 -66.43 -41.42
C ALA A 371 91.82 -65.64 -42.15
N ILE A 372 91.27 -66.18 -43.23
CA ILE A 372 90.15 -65.58 -43.97
C ILE A 372 88.87 -65.58 -43.12
N ALA A 373 88.56 -66.69 -42.45
CA ALA A 373 87.40 -66.79 -41.55
C ALA A 373 87.50 -65.82 -40.36
N GLY A 374 88.68 -65.71 -39.74
CA GLY A 374 88.95 -64.74 -38.67
C GLY A 374 88.86 -63.29 -39.14
N GLY A 375 89.38 -62.98 -40.33
CA GLY A 375 89.25 -61.65 -40.94
C GLY A 375 87.81 -61.28 -41.29
N PHE A 376 87.03 -62.24 -41.82
CA PHE A 376 85.60 -62.06 -42.09
C PHE A 376 84.80 -61.86 -40.80
N TRP A 377 85.05 -62.67 -39.77
CA TRP A 377 84.41 -62.54 -38.45
C TRP A 377 84.74 -61.21 -37.76
N TRP A 378 86.01 -60.76 -37.84
CA TRP A 378 86.42 -59.45 -37.33
C TRP A 378 85.76 -58.29 -38.08
N LEU A 379 85.66 -58.38 -39.42
CA LEU A 379 84.94 -57.41 -40.23
C LEU A 379 83.45 -57.38 -39.89
N GLN A 380 82.83 -58.55 -39.69
CA GLN A 380 81.42 -58.66 -39.31
C GLN A 380 81.16 -58.03 -37.93
N MET A 381 81.95 -58.35 -36.91
CA MET A 381 81.88 -57.66 -35.60
C MET A 381 82.09 -56.14 -35.73
N ARG A 382 82.98 -55.69 -36.64
CA ARG A 382 83.22 -54.26 -36.87
C ARG A 382 82.00 -53.56 -37.49
N VAL A 383 81.29 -54.23 -38.41
CA VAL A 383 80.02 -53.75 -38.97
C VAL A 383 78.92 -53.74 -37.90
N GLU A 384 78.78 -54.80 -37.11
CA GLU A 384 77.80 -54.89 -36.02
C GLU A 384 77.98 -53.75 -35.01
N HIS A 385 79.20 -53.47 -34.56
CA HIS A 385 79.49 -52.31 -33.70
C HIS A 385 79.14 -50.97 -34.35
N LEU A 386 79.43 -50.76 -35.64
CA LEU A 386 79.10 -49.52 -36.33
C LEU A 386 77.58 -49.33 -36.51
N THR A 387 76.83 -50.41 -36.78
CA THR A 387 75.36 -50.34 -36.84
C THR A 387 74.74 -50.06 -35.47
N GLN A 388 75.29 -50.58 -34.38
CA GLN A 388 74.85 -50.26 -33.01
C GLN A 388 75.14 -48.80 -32.64
N GLU A 389 76.29 -48.26 -33.02
CA GLU A 389 76.66 -46.86 -32.79
C GLU A 389 75.73 -45.90 -33.57
N LEU A 390 75.43 -46.23 -34.84
CA LEU A 390 74.47 -45.48 -35.66
C LEU A 390 73.04 -45.59 -35.12
N ALA A 391 72.58 -46.78 -34.74
CA ALA A 391 71.25 -46.99 -34.16
C ALA A 391 71.06 -46.22 -32.86
N ARG A 392 72.07 -46.19 -31.97
CA ARG A 392 72.05 -45.37 -30.75
C ARG A 392 71.96 -43.88 -31.04
N ARG A 393 72.75 -43.37 -32.00
CA ARG A 393 72.68 -41.96 -32.41
C ARG A 393 71.33 -41.60 -33.01
N GLN A 394 70.80 -42.45 -33.89
CA GLN A 394 69.48 -42.25 -34.48
C GLN A 394 68.38 -42.26 -33.42
N GLN A 395 68.38 -43.24 -32.50
CA GLN A 395 67.44 -43.29 -31.38
C GLN A 395 67.52 -42.04 -30.48
N SER A 396 68.72 -41.51 -30.23
CA SER A 396 68.88 -40.25 -29.47
C SER A 396 68.38 -39.01 -30.21
N ALA A 397 68.47 -38.99 -31.55
CA ALA A 397 67.89 -37.95 -32.38
C ALA A 397 66.34 -38.05 -32.42
N ASP A 398 65.81 -39.27 -32.54
CA ASP A 398 64.36 -39.52 -32.52
C ASP A 398 63.72 -39.09 -31.19
N THR A 399 64.38 -39.32 -30.04
CA THR A 399 63.90 -38.79 -28.75
C THR A 399 63.88 -37.27 -28.70
N LEU A 400 64.89 -36.59 -29.27
CA LEU A 400 64.99 -35.13 -29.32
C LEU A 400 63.93 -34.52 -30.27
N VAL A 401 63.60 -35.23 -31.36
CA VAL A 401 62.50 -34.89 -32.27
C VAL A 401 61.13 -35.14 -31.62
N GLN A 402 60.99 -36.10 -30.71
CA GLN A 402 59.76 -36.27 -29.93
C GLN A 402 59.60 -35.18 -28.86
N GLU A 403 60.65 -34.87 -28.10
CA GLU A 403 60.63 -33.81 -27.08
C GLU A 403 60.27 -32.45 -27.68
N THR A 404 60.91 -32.06 -28.79
CA THR A 404 60.58 -30.82 -29.50
C THR A 404 59.16 -30.81 -30.10
N ARG A 405 58.61 -31.98 -30.46
CA ARG A 405 57.18 -32.12 -30.87
C ARG A 405 56.20 -32.03 -29.70
N VAL A 406 56.60 -32.36 -28.48
CA VAL A 406 55.78 -32.18 -27.27
C VAL A 406 55.82 -30.70 -26.85
N LEU A 407 57.01 -30.10 -26.75
CA LEU A 407 57.19 -28.68 -26.40
C LEU A 407 56.46 -27.75 -27.39
N SER A 408 56.47 -28.06 -28.69
CA SER A 408 55.73 -27.27 -29.70
C SER A 408 54.21 -27.48 -29.65
N ARG A 409 53.70 -28.59 -29.10
CA ARG A 409 52.27 -28.77 -28.80
C ARG A 409 51.86 -27.99 -27.56
N ASP A 410 52.62 -28.08 -26.48
CA ASP A 410 52.40 -27.31 -25.25
C ASP A 410 52.43 -25.79 -25.52
N ALA A 411 53.37 -25.32 -26.35
CA ALA A 411 53.40 -23.94 -26.84
C ALA A 411 52.14 -23.55 -27.64
N GLN A 412 51.56 -24.46 -28.42
CA GLN A 412 50.30 -24.19 -29.15
C GLN A 412 49.07 -24.22 -28.24
N GLU A 413 49.04 -25.08 -27.23
CA GLU A 413 47.94 -25.18 -26.27
C GLU A 413 47.93 -24.00 -25.29
N THR A 414 49.09 -23.58 -24.80
CA THR A 414 49.25 -22.36 -23.99
C THR A 414 48.88 -21.11 -24.78
N VAL A 415 49.27 -20.98 -26.05
CA VAL A 415 48.82 -19.87 -26.92
C VAL A 415 47.29 -19.88 -27.11
N LYS A 416 46.67 -21.03 -27.38
CA LYS A 416 45.19 -21.14 -27.46
C LYS A 416 44.51 -20.75 -26.15
N ALA A 417 45.05 -21.19 -25.01
CA ALA A 417 44.51 -20.87 -23.69
C ALA A 417 44.65 -19.38 -23.35
N LEU A 418 45.76 -18.73 -23.75
CA LEU A 418 45.92 -17.28 -23.65
C LEU A 418 44.95 -16.53 -24.57
N GLN A 419 44.78 -16.98 -25.81
CA GLN A 419 43.86 -16.36 -26.77
C GLN A 419 42.40 -16.46 -26.31
N GLY A 420 42.00 -17.58 -25.70
CA GLY A 420 40.70 -17.72 -25.03
C GLY A 420 40.51 -16.80 -23.82
N LYS A 421 41.57 -16.57 -23.02
CA LYS A 421 41.54 -15.60 -21.91
C LYS A 421 41.43 -14.15 -22.42
N VAL A 422 42.11 -13.80 -23.52
CA VAL A 422 41.98 -12.48 -24.16
C VAL A 422 40.55 -12.26 -24.64
N GLY A 423 39.95 -13.22 -25.36
CA GLY A 423 38.56 -13.13 -25.79
C GLY A 423 37.55 -13.01 -24.64
N ALA A 424 37.82 -13.67 -23.50
CA ALA A 424 37.00 -13.51 -22.29
C ALA A 424 37.15 -12.12 -21.64
N LEU A 425 38.35 -11.53 -21.67
CA LEU A 425 38.60 -10.17 -21.18
C LEU A 425 37.99 -9.12 -22.11
N ASP A 426 38.09 -9.27 -23.42
CA ASP A 426 37.42 -8.40 -24.40
C ASP A 426 35.89 -8.44 -24.19
N GLY A 427 35.32 -9.62 -23.93
CA GLY A 427 33.91 -9.78 -23.56
C GLY A 427 33.51 -9.02 -22.29
N GLN A 428 34.37 -9.02 -21.26
CA GLN A 428 34.15 -8.21 -20.05
C GLN A 428 34.32 -6.70 -20.31
N ILE A 429 35.19 -6.30 -21.24
CA ILE A 429 35.39 -4.90 -21.65
C ILE A 429 34.18 -4.39 -22.45
N THR A 430 33.57 -5.22 -23.31
CA THR A 430 32.29 -4.85 -23.96
C THR A 430 31.16 -4.80 -22.95
N GLU A 431 31.00 -5.83 -22.10
CA GLU A 431 29.92 -5.88 -21.10
C GLU A 431 29.99 -4.69 -20.11
N THR A 432 31.19 -4.23 -19.75
CA THR A 432 31.36 -3.05 -18.89
C THR A 432 31.13 -1.72 -19.61
N ARG A 433 31.44 -1.61 -20.92
CA ARG A 433 31.02 -0.46 -21.74
C ARG A 433 29.51 -0.39 -21.92
N ASP A 434 28.88 -1.52 -22.19
CA ASP A 434 27.42 -1.59 -22.40
C ASP A 434 26.68 -1.20 -21.10
N LYS A 435 27.18 -1.65 -19.93
CA LYS A 435 26.71 -1.19 -18.61
C LYS A 435 26.89 0.31 -18.39
N GLN A 436 28.01 0.90 -18.83
CA GLN A 436 28.24 2.35 -18.73
C GLN A 436 27.26 3.14 -19.63
N ALA A 437 27.07 2.71 -20.88
CA ALA A 437 26.12 3.34 -21.80
C ALA A 437 24.67 3.25 -21.31
N ALA A 438 24.26 2.10 -20.77
CA ALA A 438 22.95 1.92 -20.16
C ALA A 438 22.75 2.80 -18.91
N LEU A 439 23.79 2.98 -18.08
CA LEU A 439 23.72 3.85 -16.90
C LEU A 439 23.55 5.32 -17.28
N GLU A 440 24.27 5.77 -18.31
CA GLU A 440 24.18 7.12 -18.87
C GLU A 440 22.78 7.39 -19.45
N GLN A 441 22.21 6.43 -20.20
CA GLN A 441 20.83 6.55 -20.70
C GLN A 441 19.82 6.65 -19.54
N VAL A 442 19.92 5.78 -18.53
CA VAL A 442 19.04 5.83 -17.35
C VAL A 442 19.16 7.16 -16.59
N TYR A 443 20.36 7.77 -16.55
CA TYR A 443 20.56 9.08 -15.95
C TYR A 443 19.85 10.20 -16.74
N GLN A 444 19.93 10.17 -18.08
CA GLN A 444 19.24 11.13 -18.96
C GLN A 444 17.72 10.96 -18.90
N ASP A 445 17.22 9.72 -18.93
CA ASP A 445 15.79 9.41 -18.79
C ASP A 445 15.24 9.81 -17.41
N LEU A 446 16.04 9.67 -16.33
CA LEU A 446 15.65 10.09 -14.98
C LEU A 446 15.66 11.61 -14.82
N MET A 447 16.64 12.32 -15.39
CA MET A 447 16.64 13.79 -15.41
C MET A 447 15.42 14.34 -16.17
N ARG A 448 15.12 13.77 -17.34
CA ARG A 448 13.96 14.17 -18.15
C ARG A 448 12.64 13.91 -17.41
N ASN A 449 12.45 12.72 -16.84
CA ASN A 449 11.27 12.42 -16.02
C ASN A 449 11.12 13.35 -14.81
N ARG A 450 12.23 13.74 -14.15
CA ARG A 450 12.15 14.66 -13.01
C ARG A 450 11.71 16.06 -13.44
N ASP A 451 12.19 16.53 -14.59
CA ASP A 451 11.85 17.83 -15.15
C ASP A 451 10.39 17.87 -15.65
N ASP A 452 9.94 16.82 -16.35
CA ASP A 452 8.55 16.63 -16.75
C ASP A 452 7.62 16.55 -15.51
N TRP A 453 8.07 15.92 -14.43
CA TRP A 453 7.34 15.85 -13.15
C TRP A 453 7.29 17.19 -12.41
N GLU A 454 8.40 17.96 -12.35
CA GLU A 454 8.43 19.33 -11.82
C GLU A 454 7.37 20.21 -12.53
N ILE A 455 7.29 20.12 -13.87
CA ILE A 455 6.32 20.86 -14.68
C ILE A 455 4.89 20.35 -14.46
N ALA A 456 4.68 19.03 -14.36
CA ALA A 456 3.36 18.43 -14.14
C ALA A 456 2.76 18.78 -12.76
N GLU A 457 3.57 18.76 -11.69
CA GLU A 457 3.11 19.16 -10.35
C GLU A 457 2.72 20.65 -10.33
N ILE A 458 3.49 21.52 -10.99
CA ILE A 458 3.18 22.95 -11.12
C ILE A 458 1.93 23.16 -12.00
N GLN A 459 1.73 22.35 -13.05
CA GLN A 459 0.49 22.35 -13.83
C GLN A 459 -0.72 22.01 -12.94
N GLN A 460 -0.62 20.98 -12.11
CA GLN A 460 -1.69 20.58 -11.21
C GLN A 460 -1.99 21.65 -10.16
N LEU A 461 -0.96 22.26 -9.55
CA LEU A 461 -1.12 23.36 -8.60
C LEU A 461 -1.82 24.58 -9.22
N LEU A 462 -1.39 25.03 -10.41
CA LEU A 462 -1.98 26.18 -11.10
C LEU A 462 -3.40 25.88 -11.60
N THR A 463 -3.67 24.66 -12.09
CA THR A 463 -5.00 24.24 -12.56
C THR A 463 -5.98 24.15 -11.40
N ASN A 464 -5.60 23.51 -10.30
CA ASN A 464 -6.43 23.41 -9.09
C ASN A 464 -6.70 24.79 -8.49
N ALA A 465 -5.71 25.68 -8.46
CA ALA A 465 -5.89 27.06 -8.01
C ALA A 465 -6.87 27.84 -8.90
N GLY A 466 -6.78 27.69 -10.22
CA GLY A 466 -7.72 28.29 -11.17
C GLY A 466 -9.15 27.80 -10.99
N GLN A 467 -9.33 26.48 -10.82
CA GLN A 467 -10.63 25.88 -10.52
C GLN A 467 -11.18 26.35 -9.18
N GLN A 468 -10.39 26.35 -8.10
CA GLN A 468 -10.81 26.84 -6.79
C GLN A 468 -11.18 28.32 -6.81
N LEU A 469 -10.45 29.15 -7.57
CA LEU A 469 -10.78 30.57 -7.75
C LEU A 469 -12.10 30.77 -8.49
N GLN A 470 -12.40 29.95 -9.50
CA GLN A 470 -13.67 29.96 -10.23
C GLN A 470 -14.85 29.44 -9.39
N LEU A 471 -14.64 28.39 -8.59
CA LEU A 471 -15.69 27.71 -7.83
C LEU A 471 -16.00 28.36 -6.47
N THR A 472 -15.02 28.99 -5.83
CA THR A 472 -15.14 29.51 -4.45
C THR A 472 -14.86 31.01 -4.32
N GLY A 473 -14.33 31.66 -5.38
CA GLY A 473 -13.89 33.06 -5.32
C GLY A 473 -12.73 33.32 -4.35
N ASN A 474 -12.06 32.29 -3.84
CA ASN A 474 -11.06 32.45 -2.79
C ASN A 474 -9.69 32.90 -3.34
N VAL A 475 -9.54 34.22 -3.49
CA VAL A 475 -8.29 34.88 -3.92
C VAL A 475 -7.10 34.52 -3.03
N GLN A 476 -7.29 34.31 -1.72
CA GLN A 476 -6.17 33.97 -0.82
C GLN A 476 -5.60 32.58 -1.10
N VAL A 477 -6.43 31.57 -1.37
CA VAL A 477 -5.99 30.22 -1.76
C VAL A 477 -5.28 30.26 -3.12
N ALA A 478 -5.83 30.98 -4.10
CA ALA A 478 -5.20 31.12 -5.42
C ALA A 478 -3.85 31.87 -5.35
N LEU A 479 -3.76 32.91 -4.52
CA LEU A 479 -2.54 33.66 -4.26
C LEU A 479 -1.48 32.83 -3.54
N ALA A 480 -1.86 32.02 -2.55
CA ALA A 480 -0.96 31.10 -1.87
C ALA A 480 -0.43 30.01 -2.83
N ALA A 481 -1.29 29.48 -3.71
CA ALA A 481 -0.89 28.52 -4.73
C ALA A 481 0.14 29.13 -5.72
N LEU A 482 -0.11 30.33 -6.25
CA LEU A 482 0.84 31.05 -7.11
C LEU A 482 2.18 31.31 -6.41
N GLN A 483 2.16 31.72 -5.13
CA GLN A 483 3.39 31.91 -4.35
C GLN A 483 4.15 30.60 -4.15
N SER A 484 3.45 29.49 -3.92
CA SER A 484 4.09 28.17 -3.83
C SER A 484 4.69 27.70 -5.17
N ALA A 485 4.07 28.06 -6.29
CA ALA A 485 4.58 27.78 -7.63
C ALA A 485 5.87 28.58 -7.93
N ASP A 486 5.89 29.90 -7.67
CA ASP A 486 7.13 30.69 -7.82
C ASP A 486 8.23 30.20 -6.87
N ALA A 487 7.90 29.90 -5.61
CA ALA A 487 8.84 29.36 -4.63
C ALA A 487 9.32 27.92 -4.92
N ARG A 488 8.70 27.20 -5.87
CA ARG A 488 9.21 25.95 -6.44
C ARG A 488 10.13 26.24 -7.62
N LEU A 489 9.67 27.03 -8.60
CA LEU A 489 10.47 27.42 -9.78
C LEU A 489 11.78 28.14 -9.40
N ALA A 490 11.76 28.96 -8.36
CA ALA A 490 12.93 29.67 -7.82
C ALA A 490 13.97 28.75 -7.16
N ARG A 491 13.63 27.50 -6.82
CA ARG A 491 14.58 26.51 -6.28
C ARG A 491 15.28 25.68 -7.36
N SER A 492 14.66 25.54 -8.54
CA SER A 492 15.27 24.88 -9.69
C SER A 492 16.13 25.82 -10.55
N ASP A 493 15.87 27.13 -10.50
CA ASP A 493 16.61 28.24 -11.14
C ASP A 493 17.08 28.03 -12.61
N LYS A 494 16.25 27.37 -13.42
CA LYS A 494 16.55 27.09 -14.83
C LYS A 494 16.18 28.27 -15.74
N PRO A 495 16.99 28.59 -16.77
CA PRO A 495 16.68 29.63 -17.75
C PRO A 495 15.27 29.54 -18.35
N GLN A 496 14.83 28.32 -18.71
CA GLN A 496 13.52 28.04 -19.33
C GLN A 496 12.31 28.46 -18.46
N TYR A 497 12.46 28.45 -17.12
CA TYR A 497 11.37 28.77 -16.21
C TYR A 497 11.11 30.28 -16.08
N ASN A 498 12.03 31.15 -16.54
CA ASN A 498 11.91 32.61 -16.37
C ASN A 498 10.66 33.21 -17.03
N GLN A 499 10.19 32.66 -18.15
CA GLN A 499 8.97 33.11 -18.81
C GLN A 499 7.73 32.81 -17.96
N LEU A 500 7.64 31.60 -17.40
CA LEU A 500 6.57 31.18 -16.50
C LEU A 500 6.58 31.97 -15.18
N ARG A 501 7.75 32.18 -14.56
CA ARG A 501 7.90 33.01 -13.36
C ARG A 501 7.42 34.45 -13.58
N ARG A 502 7.73 35.06 -14.73
CA ARG A 502 7.24 36.40 -15.10
C ARG A 502 5.72 36.45 -15.26
N ALA A 503 5.07 35.39 -15.73
CA ALA A 503 3.62 35.32 -15.82
C ALA A 503 2.97 35.17 -14.43
N ILE A 504 3.48 34.24 -13.61
CA ILE A 504 3.04 34.04 -12.21
C ILE A 504 3.17 35.34 -11.40
N ALA A 505 4.28 36.07 -11.54
CA ALA A 505 4.47 37.36 -10.87
C ALA A 505 3.42 38.42 -11.25
N ARG A 506 2.94 38.44 -12.50
CA ARG A 506 1.86 39.35 -12.94
C ARG A 506 0.51 38.97 -12.32
N ASP A 507 0.17 37.68 -12.29
CA ASP A 507 -1.10 37.23 -11.69
C ASP A 507 -1.10 37.39 -10.16
N ILE A 508 0.04 37.18 -9.49
CA ILE A 508 0.24 37.55 -8.07
C ILE A 508 -0.03 39.05 -7.86
N GLY A 509 0.47 39.91 -8.75
CA GLY A 509 0.23 41.34 -8.72
C GLY A 509 -1.25 41.70 -8.86
N ARG A 510 -1.95 41.09 -9.84
CA ARG A 510 -3.40 41.28 -10.04
C ARG A 510 -4.21 40.84 -8.82
N MET A 511 -3.89 39.69 -8.21
CA MET A 511 -4.60 39.19 -7.03
C MET A 511 -4.39 40.07 -5.79
N LYS A 512 -3.18 40.61 -5.60
CA LYS A 512 -2.90 41.57 -4.51
C LYS A 512 -3.55 42.94 -4.70
N ALA A 513 -4.03 43.26 -5.91
CA ALA A 513 -4.73 44.50 -6.21
C ALA A 513 -6.25 44.43 -5.96
N VAL A 514 -6.79 43.26 -5.59
CA VAL A 514 -8.19 43.11 -5.16
C VAL A 514 -8.34 43.69 -3.74
N PRO A 515 -9.15 44.73 -3.51
CA PRO A 515 -9.39 45.23 -2.16
C PRO A 515 -10.15 44.19 -1.33
N ASP A 516 -9.63 43.85 -0.15
CA ASP A 516 -10.26 42.85 0.71
C ASP A 516 -11.61 43.37 1.23
N THR A 517 -12.66 42.59 1.00
CA THR A 517 -14.03 42.99 1.32
C THR A 517 -14.28 42.78 2.81
N ASP A 518 -14.90 43.75 3.50
CA ASP A 518 -15.17 43.67 4.94
C ASP A 518 -16.33 42.72 5.27
N LEU A 519 -16.08 41.43 5.03
CA LEU A 519 -16.95 40.31 5.38
C LEU A 519 -17.15 40.20 6.90
N THR A 520 -16.15 40.62 7.68
CA THR A 520 -16.19 40.61 9.16
C THR A 520 -17.19 41.64 9.68
N GLY A 521 -17.10 42.90 9.25
CA GLY A 521 -18.06 43.94 9.60
C GLY A 521 -19.46 43.69 9.01
N ALA A 522 -19.57 43.02 7.87
CA ALA A 522 -20.84 42.53 7.35
C ALA A 522 -21.44 41.41 8.23
N ALA A 523 -20.64 40.44 8.69
CA ALA A 523 -21.09 39.37 9.58
C ALA A 523 -21.51 39.89 10.96
N ILE A 524 -20.78 40.84 11.54
CA ILE A 524 -21.15 41.48 12.82
C ILE A 524 -22.52 42.18 12.72
N LYS A 525 -22.83 42.84 11.60
CA LYS A 525 -24.16 43.45 11.35
C LYS A 525 -25.26 42.41 11.23
N LEU A 526 -24.97 41.20 10.72
CA LEU A 526 -25.93 40.10 10.69
C LEU A 526 -26.17 39.53 12.08
N ASP A 527 -25.13 39.35 12.90
CA ASP A 527 -25.27 38.83 14.28
C ASP A 527 -26.07 39.78 15.17
N GLU A 528 -25.81 41.09 15.08
CA GLU A 528 -26.62 42.10 15.77
C GLU A 528 -28.09 42.08 15.30
N ALA A 529 -28.33 41.90 13.99
CA ALA A 529 -29.68 41.77 13.45
C ALA A 529 -30.38 40.47 13.92
N ILE A 530 -29.66 39.35 14.04
CA ILE A 530 -30.17 38.07 14.57
C ILE A 530 -30.59 38.23 16.03
N ASN A 531 -29.73 38.81 16.87
CA ASN A 531 -30.00 39.03 18.30
C ASN A 531 -31.25 39.89 18.54
N GLN A 532 -31.56 40.81 17.63
CA GLN A 532 -32.74 41.68 17.76
C GLN A 532 -34.07 41.01 17.35
N ILE A 533 -34.08 39.86 16.66
CA ILE A 533 -35.30 39.20 16.14
C ILE A 533 -36.33 38.92 17.23
N ASP A 534 -35.89 38.45 18.41
CA ASP A 534 -36.81 38.09 19.50
C ASP A 534 -37.49 39.32 20.13
N SER A 535 -36.95 40.53 19.91
CA SER A 535 -37.51 41.79 20.39
C SER A 535 -38.47 42.49 19.42
N LEU A 536 -38.66 41.94 18.22
CA LEU A 536 -39.49 42.52 17.17
C LEU A 536 -40.99 42.34 17.47
N PRO A 537 -41.82 43.40 17.41
CA PRO A 537 -43.26 43.25 17.51
C PRO A 537 -43.85 42.63 16.24
N LEU A 538 -44.59 41.54 16.40
CA LEU A 538 -45.41 40.94 15.35
C LEU A 538 -46.69 41.78 15.12
N LEU A 539 -47.25 41.71 13.92
CA LEU A 539 -48.51 42.40 13.58
C LEU A 539 -49.71 41.84 14.36
N SER A 540 -49.65 40.57 14.75
CA SER A 540 -50.61 39.90 15.64
C SER A 540 -50.10 39.98 17.08
N GLY A 541 -50.84 40.69 17.94
CA GLY A 541 -50.30 41.23 19.20
C GLY A 541 -50.04 40.22 20.31
N GLU A 542 -48.78 40.06 20.69
CA GLU A 542 -48.33 39.34 21.89
C GLU A 542 -48.69 40.16 23.16
N ARG A 543 -49.67 39.69 23.95
CA ARG A 543 -49.94 40.25 25.29
C ARG A 543 -50.63 39.31 26.27
N MET A 544 -50.03 38.15 26.55
CA MET A 544 -50.46 37.28 27.67
C MET A 544 -49.28 36.63 28.39
N LEU A 545 -49.39 36.59 29.72
CA LEU A 545 -48.72 35.66 30.65
C LEU A 545 -47.19 35.75 30.80
N ASP A 546 -46.71 36.87 31.35
CA ASP A 546 -45.75 36.74 32.45
C ASP A 546 -46.47 36.11 33.66
N ARG A 547 -45.88 35.08 34.28
CA ARG A 547 -46.43 34.44 35.49
C ARG A 547 -45.33 34.00 36.45
N THR A 548 -44.91 34.90 37.32
CA THR A 548 -44.07 34.58 38.49
C THR A 548 -44.93 33.92 39.61
N PRO A 549 -44.41 32.91 40.32
CA PRO A 549 -45.12 32.27 41.44
C PRO A 549 -44.60 32.71 42.82
N GLY A 550 -45.51 32.93 43.78
CA GLY A 550 -45.19 33.06 45.21
C GLY A 550 -45.91 34.20 45.93
N GLU A 551 -46.46 33.88 47.12
CA GLU A 551 -46.77 34.78 48.27
C GLU A 551 -47.65 36.05 48.05
N GLY A 552 -48.74 36.32 48.79
CA GLY A 552 -49.56 35.48 49.68
C GLY A 552 -50.03 36.16 50.98
N ASN A 553 -51.28 36.65 51.06
CA ASN A 553 -52.05 36.69 52.32
C ASN A 553 -53.59 36.82 52.16
N LYS A 554 -54.31 36.58 53.27
CA LYS A 554 -55.77 36.63 53.54
C LYS A 554 -56.18 37.95 54.24
N PRO A 555 -57.47 38.20 54.60
CA PRO A 555 -58.76 37.83 53.98
C PRO A 555 -59.71 39.07 53.82
N ALA A 556 -60.96 38.86 53.37
CA ALA A 556 -61.99 39.92 53.22
C ALA A 556 -62.66 40.34 54.55
N PRO A 557 -63.43 41.46 54.56
CA PRO A 557 -64.84 41.33 54.93
C PRO A 557 -65.87 42.25 54.21
N ALA A 558 -67.11 41.74 54.15
CA ALA A 558 -68.41 42.44 54.23
C ALA A 558 -68.89 43.45 53.15
N ALA A 559 -70.20 43.40 52.90
CA ALA A 559 -70.97 44.26 52.00
C ALA A 559 -71.53 45.53 52.70
N PRO A 560 -72.33 46.33 51.96
CA PRO A 560 -73.68 46.61 52.47
C PRO A 560 -74.80 46.27 51.48
N LYS A 561 -76.02 46.10 52.01
CA LYS A 561 -77.27 46.02 51.23
C LYS A 561 -77.92 47.40 51.14
N GLY A 562 -78.67 47.65 50.07
CA GLY A 562 -79.71 48.67 50.01
C GLY A 562 -80.88 48.14 49.16
N ALA A 563 -82.12 48.22 49.65
CA ALA A 563 -83.29 47.64 49.00
C ALA A 563 -84.48 48.58 49.07
N SER A 564 -85.27 48.66 47.97
CA SER A 564 -86.64 49.15 47.99
C SER A 564 -87.42 48.65 46.76
N THR A 565 -88.70 48.39 46.98
CA THR A 565 -89.73 47.95 46.02
C THR A 565 -91.11 48.13 46.69
N PRO A 566 -92.25 48.09 45.97
CA PRO A 566 -92.49 48.36 44.54
C PRO A 566 -93.56 49.47 44.36
N ALA A 567 -93.90 49.85 43.11
CA ALA A 567 -95.08 50.69 42.84
C ALA A 567 -95.77 50.40 41.49
N ALA A 568 -97.08 50.16 41.58
CA ALA A 568 -98.17 50.29 40.60
C ALA A 568 -97.93 50.16 39.07
N ALA A 569 -98.68 49.22 38.51
CA ALA A 569 -98.97 48.99 37.10
C ALA A 569 -99.42 50.20 36.26
N SER A 570 -99.13 50.13 34.96
CA SER A 570 -100.14 50.32 33.90
C SER A 570 -99.69 49.62 32.61
N ALA A 571 -100.64 49.31 31.73
CA ALA A 571 -100.40 48.54 30.51
C ALA A 571 -100.26 49.43 29.27
N THR A 572 -99.42 49.02 28.31
CA THR A 572 -99.65 49.16 26.85
C THR A 572 -98.68 48.21 26.14
N GLY A 573 -99.19 47.39 25.21
CA GLY A 573 -98.39 46.46 24.42
C GLY A 573 -97.65 47.13 23.26
N GLY A 574 -96.67 46.43 22.67
CA GLY A 574 -96.07 46.83 21.39
C GLY A 574 -94.66 47.42 21.42
N ASN A 575 -93.80 47.08 22.40
CA ASN A 575 -92.38 47.46 22.35
C ASN A 575 -91.42 46.54 23.13
N MET A 576 -91.66 45.21 23.11
CA MET A 576 -90.82 44.23 23.84
C MET A 576 -89.75 43.58 22.94
N VAL A 577 -90.13 43.14 21.73
CA VAL A 577 -89.21 42.52 20.75
C VAL A 577 -88.14 43.51 20.28
N SER A 578 -88.55 44.76 20.02
CA SER A 578 -87.65 45.87 19.67
C SER A 578 -86.58 46.12 20.74
N ARG A 579 -86.97 46.15 22.03
CA ARG A 579 -86.05 46.38 23.16
C ARG A 579 -85.07 45.23 23.37
N LEU A 580 -85.53 43.99 23.22
CA LEU A 580 -84.65 42.81 23.21
C LEU A 580 -83.66 42.87 22.03
N TRP A 581 -84.13 43.24 20.83
CA TRP A 581 -83.28 43.34 19.65
C TRP A 581 -82.24 44.46 19.76
N THR A 582 -82.59 45.62 20.34
CA THR A 582 -81.61 46.69 20.61
C THR A 582 -80.59 46.30 21.68
N TYR A 583 -80.98 45.53 22.71
CA TYR A 583 -80.04 45.10 23.76
C TYR A 583 -79.02 44.11 23.18
N VAL A 584 -79.49 43.14 22.39
CA VAL A 584 -78.63 42.17 21.68
C VAL A 584 -77.72 42.86 20.64
N LEU A 585 -78.23 43.86 19.92
CA LEU A 585 -77.43 44.62 18.93
C LEU A 585 -76.38 45.54 19.57
N ASP A 586 -76.64 46.14 20.74
CA ASP A 586 -75.66 46.96 21.46
C ASP A 586 -74.54 46.09 22.07
N GLU A 587 -74.91 44.95 22.66
CA GLU A 587 -73.96 44.00 23.26
C GLU A 587 -73.07 43.30 22.21
N LEU A 588 -73.61 42.96 21.03
CA LEU A 588 -72.81 42.52 19.87
C LEU A 588 -72.02 43.66 19.21
N GLY A 589 -72.57 44.89 19.21
CA GLY A 589 -71.98 46.06 18.56
C GLY A 589 -70.62 46.45 19.12
N GLN A 590 -70.38 46.23 20.41
CA GLN A 590 -69.08 46.55 21.04
C GLN A 590 -67.95 45.54 20.72
N VAL A 591 -68.29 44.37 20.16
CA VAL A 591 -67.31 43.34 19.78
C VAL A 591 -66.83 43.51 18.32
N ILE A 592 -67.66 44.03 17.42
CA ILE A 592 -67.38 44.09 15.98
C ILE A 592 -66.68 45.40 15.59
N ARG A 593 -65.40 45.54 15.96
CA ARG A 593 -64.54 46.64 15.50
C ARG A 593 -64.06 46.41 14.06
N VAL A 594 -64.87 46.84 13.09
CA VAL A 594 -64.51 46.76 11.66
C VAL A 594 -63.29 47.63 11.36
N ARG A 595 -62.13 47.00 11.15
CA ARG A 595 -60.95 47.58 10.52
C ARG A 595 -60.66 46.78 9.25
N LYS A 596 -60.57 47.43 8.09
CA LYS A 596 -60.02 46.79 6.89
C LYS A 596 -58.55 46.41 7.15
N VAL A 597 -58.22 45.16 6.87
CA VAL A 597 -56.86 44.59 6.93
C VAL A 597 -56.70 43.80 5.64
N ASP A 598 -55.88 44.32 4.72
CA ASP A 598 -55.88 43.89 3.32
C ASP A 598 -54.98 42.66 3.02
N ASP A 599 -54.67 41.81 4.02
CA ASP A 599 -54.02 40.51 3.82
C ASP A 599 -54.57 39.46 4.80
N THR A 600 -55.54 38.65 4.33
CA THR A 600 -56.23 37.61 5.11
C THR A 600 -55.29 36.56 5.71
N ASN A 601 -54.10 36.37 5.11
CA ASN A 601 -53.13 35.36 5.57
C ASN A 601 -52.33 35.78 6.82
N ALA A 602 -52.39 37.05 7.24
CA ALA A 602 -51.75 37.50 8.49
C ALA A 602 -52.58 37.15 9.75
N LEU A 603 -53.86 36.80 9.59
CA LEU A 603 -54.86 36.74 10.66
C LEU A 603 -55.08 35.35 11.28
N LEU A 604 -54.29 34.34 10.90
CA LEU A 604 -54.39 32.95 11.40
C LEU A 604 -53.11 32.43 12.08
N LEU A 605 -52.32 33.33 12.67
CA LEU A 605 -51.26 32.95 13.61
C LEU A 605 -51.89 32.75 15.00
N SER A 606 -52.09 31.49 15.40
CA SER A 606 -52.26 31.15 16.82
C SER A 606 -50.98 31.50 17.58
N GLY A 607 -51.07 31.73 18.91
CA GLY A 607 -49.96 32.29 19.70
C GLY A 607 -48.65 31.48 19.66
N ASP A 608 -48.74 30.19 19.32
CA ASP A 608 -47.61 29.26 19.13
C ASP A 608 -46.80 29.55 17.84
N GLN A 609 -47.47 30.01 16.78
CA GLN A 609 -46.87 30.20 15.45
C GLN A 609 -45.94 31.43 15.37
N GLY A 610 -46.04 32.37 16.30
CA GLY A 610 -45.12 33.51 16.39
C GLY A 610 -43.67 33.08 16.66
N TRP A 611 -43.47 32.02 17.44
CA TRP A 611 -42.14 31.47 17.72
C TRP A 611 -41.52 30.83 16.48
N PHE A 612 -42.26 29.97 15.78
CA PHE A 612 -41.80 29.33 14.53
C PHE A 612 -41.42 30.34 13.44
N LEU A 613 -42.13 31.47 13.35
CA LEU A 613 -41.78 32.56 12.44
C LEU A 613 -40.44 33.22 12.80
N ARG A 614 -40.23 33.58 14.08
CA ARG A 614 -38.96 34.14 14.56
C ARG A 614 -37.80 33.19 14.27
N GLU A 615 -38.00 31.90 14.53
CA GLU A 615 -36.99 30.87 14.31
C GLU A 615 -36.69 30.64 12.81
N ASN A 616 -37.69 30.73 11.91
CA ASN A 616 -37.44 30.66 10.47
C ASN A 616 -36.63 31.88 9.96
N ILE A 617 -36.92 33.08 10.47
CA ILE A 617 -36.14 34.29 10.14
C ILE A 617 -34.69 34.16 10.65
N LYS A 618 -34.49 33.68 11.89
CA LYS A 618 -33.15 33.37 12.43
C LYS A 618 -32.41 32.36 11.57
N LEU A 619 -33.03 31.23 11.23
CA LEU A 619 -32.44 30.16 10.43
C LEU A 619 -31.98 30.67 9.06
N ARG A 620 -32.76 31.56 8.42
CA ARG A 620 -32.33 32.21 7.16
C ARG A 620 -31.19 33.21 7.35
N LEU A 621 -31.19 34.03 8.40
CA LEU A 621 -30.06 34.93 8.66
C LEU A 621 -28.78 34.16 9.03
N LEU A 622 -28.90 33.03 9.73
CA LEU A 622 -27.78 32.11 10.01
C LEU A 622 -27.26 31.46 8.71
N ASN A 623 -28.14 31.02 7.81
CA ASN A 623 -27.73 30.51 6.51
C ASN A 623 -27.11 31.60 5.62
N ALA A 624 -27.64 32.82 5.66
CA ALA A 624 -27.06 33.99 4.99
C ALA A 624 -25.67 34.34 5.56
N ARG A 625 -25.48 34.27 6.89
CA ARG A 625 -24.17 34.42 7.53
C ARG A 625 -23.19 33.33 7.08
N LEU A 626 -23.62 32.07 7.04
CA LEU A 626 -22.81 30.96 6.56
C LEU A 626 -22.42 31.15 5.07
N ALA A 627 -23.38 31.57 4.23
CA ALA A 627 -23.15 31.88 2.83
C ALA A 627 -22.18 33.07 2.63
N LEU A 628 -22.29 34.12 3.46
CA LEU A 628 -21.36 35.25 3.46
C LEU A 628 -19.93 34.81 3.81
N LEU A 629 -19.77 34.00 4.87
CA LEU A 629 -18.48 33.48 5.32
C LEU A 629 -17.87 32.49 4.30
N SER A 630 -18.71 31.70 3.62
CA SER A 630 -18.29 30.82 2.51
C SER A 630 -18.21 31.53 1.16
N ARG A 631 -18.31 32.87 1.13
CA ARG A 631 -18.26 33.74 -0.07
C ARG A 631 -19.29 33.39 -1.18
N ASN A 632 -20.37 32.69 -0.82
CA ASN A 632 -21.47 32.30 -1.71
C ASN A 632 -22.50 33.43 -1.84
N GLU A 633 -22.14 34.46 -2.62
CA GLU A 633 -22.98 35.64 -2.87
C GLU A 633 -24.42 35.32 -3.35
N PRO A 634 -24.67 34.36 -4.28
CA PRO A 634 -26.03 34.02 -4.70
C PRO A 634 -26.93 33.53 -3.56
N VAL A 635 -26.45 32.62 -2.71
CA VAL A 635 -27.22 32.11 -1.56
C VAL A 635 -27.42 33.20 -0.51
N PHE A 636 -26.37 33.96 -0.20
CA PHE A 636 -26.44 35.10 0.73
C PHE A 636 -27.51 36.11 0.31
N ARG A 637 -27.52 36.54 -0.97
CA ARG A 637 -28.53 37.48 -1.49
C ARG A 637 -29.95 36.91 -1.40
N ASN A 638 -30.13 35.61 -1.66
CA ASN A 638 -31.45 34.97 -1.65
C ASN A 638 -32.04 34.86 -0.24
N ASP A 639 -31.30 34.32 0.73
CA ASP A 639 -31.81 34.15 2.09
C ASP A 639 -31.95 35.48 2.83
N LEU A 640 -31.08 36.46 2.55
CA LEU A 640 -31.23 37.81 3.08
C LEU A 640 -32.50 38.49 2.53
N ALA A 641 -32.81 38.33 1.25
CA ALA A 641 -34.05 38.83 0.65
C ALA A 641 -35.29 38.12 1.22
N ALA A 642 -35.22 36.80 1.42
CA ALA A 642 -36.31 36.03 2.03
C ALA A 642 -36.55 36.43 3.49
N ALA A 643 -35.49 36.65 4.29
CA ALA A 643 -35.59 37.16 5.65
C ALA A 643 -36.18 38.58 5.70
N GLN A 644 -35.69 39.50 4.85
CA GLN A 644 -36.27 40.85 4.72
C GLN A 644 -37.76 40.79 4.33
N GLY A 645 -38.15 39.89 3.42
CA GLY A 645 -39.54 39.67 3.00
C GLY A 645 -40.45 39.16 4.12
N MET A 646 -39.99 38.21 4.93
CA MET A 646 -40.75 37.72 6.09
C MET A 646 -40.91 38.81 7.16
N ILE A 647 -39.85 39.55 7.47
CA ILE A 647 -39.90 40.68 8.41
C ILE A 647 -40.88 41.75 7.92
N ALA A 648 -40.85 42.09 6.62
CA ALA A 648 -41.75 43.09 6.03
C ALA A 648 -43.23 42.64 5.98
N ARG A 649 -43.50 41.33 5.92
CA ARG A 649 -44.86 40.78 5.83
C ARG A 649 -45.53 40.54 7.18
N TYR A 650 -44.77 40.18 8.22
CA TYR A 650 -45.34 39.70 9.49
C TYR A 650 -44.99 40.54 10.74
N CYS A 651 -43.97 41.40 10.68
CA CYS A 651 -43.60 42.30 11.78
C CYS A 651 -44.16 43.72 11.56
N ASP A 652 -44.40 44.47 12.64
CA ASP A 652 -44.86 45.86 12.50
C ASP A 652 -43.76 46.79 11.99
N THR A 653 -43.77 47.04 10.69
CA THR A 653 -42.84 47.94 9.98
C THR A 653 -42.93 49.41 10.42
N ARG A 654 -43.92 49.79 11.23
CA ARG A 654 -43.99 51.11 11.89
C ARG A 654 -43.12 51.18 13.16
N SER A 655 -42.68 50.03 13.69
CA SER A 655 -41.81 49.96 14.85
C SER A 655 -40.37 50.36 14.51
N ARG A 656 -39.79 51.25 15.33
CA ARG A 656 -38.41 51.72 15.22
C ARG A 656 -37.38 50.57 15.29
N ARG A 657 -37.70 49.46 15.97
CA ARG A 657 -36.83 48.26 16.03
C ARG A 657 -36.80 47.52 14.68
N VAL A 658 -37.96 47.28 14.08
CA VAL A 658 -38.07 46.61 12.76
C VAL A 658 -37.34 47.43 11.68
N GLN A 659 -37.47 48.77 11.73
CA GLN A 659 -36.75 49.67 10.84
C GLN A 659 -35.22 49.66 11.08
N GLY A 660 -34.78 49.53 12.33
CA GLY A 660 -33.36 49.33 12.69
C GLY A 660 -32.77 48.07 12.07
N VAL A 661 -33.39 46.91 12.32
CA VAL A 661 -32.97 45.62 11.76
C VAL A 661 -32.96 45.64 10.23
N LEU A 662 -34.04 46.13 9.58
CA LEU A 662 -34.08 46.24 8.11
C LEU A 662 -32.98 47.18 7.55
N THR A 663 -32.53 48.17 8.33
CA THR A 663 -31.40 49.04 7.95
C THR A 663 -30.06 48.30 8.10
N MET A 664 -29.85 47.55 9.19
CA MET A 664 -28.66 46.72 9.40
C MET A 664 -28.52 45.65 8.31
N LEU A 665 -29.60 44.96 7.94
CA LEU A 665 -29.61 43.97 6.86
C LEU A 665 -29.25 44.60 5.50
N LYS A 666 -29.75 45.80 5.19
CA LYS A 666 -29.35 46.54 3.97
C LYS A 666 -27.89 47.00 3.99
N GLN A 667 -27.36 47.38 5.15
CA GLN A 667 -25.93 47.73 5.29
C GLN A 667 -25.03 46.51 5.14
N ALA A 668 -25.43 45.34 5.67
CA ALA A 668 -24.72 44.08 5.46
C ALA A 668 -24.75 43.67 3.97
N GLN A 669 -25.89 43.84 3.30
CA GLN A 669 -26.03 43.61 1.86
C GLN A 669 -25.09 44.49 1.03
N ALA A 670 -25.01 45.79 1.34
CA ALA A 670 -24.16 46.74 0.63
C ALA A 670 -22.65 46.48 0.85
N SER A 671 -22.25 46.05 2.06
CA SER A 671 -20.86 45.68 2.37
C SER A 671 -20.35 44.43 1.64
N ALA A 672 -21.23 43.64 0.99
CA ALA A 672 -20.89 42.39 0.34
C ALA A 672 -20.89 42.44 -1.20
N VAL A 673 -21.06 43.62 -1.82
CA VAL A 673 -21.25 43.74 -3.28
C VAL A 673 -19.92 43.63 -4.05
N THR A 674 -19.66 42.42 -4.53
CA THR A 674 -18.98 42.07 -5.79
C THR A 674 -17.80 42.94 -6.26
N VAL A 675 -16.57 42.50 -5.97
CA VAL A 675 -15.38 42.83 -6.79
C VAL A 675 -15.21 41.75 -7.87
N SER A 676 -14.94 42.14 -9.12
CA SER A 676 -14.67 41.19 -10.20
C SER A 676 -13.36 40.42 -9.97
N LEU A 677 -13.45 39.10 -9.80
CA LEU A 677 -12.31 38.23 -9.55
C LEU A 677 -11.33 38.21 -10.74
N PRO A 678 -10.01 38.45 -10.53
CA PRO A 678 -9.01 38.38 -11.61
C PRO A 678 -8.75 36.93 -12.03
N THR A 679 -8.51 36.69 -13.32
CA THR A 679 -8.27 35.35 -13.88
C THR A 679 -6.78 35.01 -14.00
N MET A 680 -6.43 33.72 -13.85
CA MET A 680 -5.05 33.19 -13.91
C MET A 680 -4.58 32.89 -15.34
N ALA A 681 -5.05 33.67 -16.32
CA ALA A 681 -4.91 33.37 -17.73
C ALA A 681 -3.45 33.46 -18.23
N ASP A 682 -2.69 34.45 -17.74
CA ASP A 682 -1.28 34.64 -18.12
C ASP A 682 -0.43 33.44 -17.65
N SER A 683 -0.60 33.00 -16.40
CA SER A 683 0.17 31.88 -15.82
C SER A 683 -0.09 30.56 -16.54
N LEU A 684 -1.37 30.23 -16.80
CA LEU A 684 -1.75 29.00 -17.51
C LEU A 684 -1.34 29.05 -18.99
N GLY A 685 -1.44 30.21 -19.65
CA GLY A 685 -0.97 30.40 -21.02
C GLY A 685 0.55 30.23 -21.16
N ALA A 686 1.33 30.80 -20.24
CA ALA A 686 2.79 30.65 -20.23
C ALA A 686 3.24 29.20 -19.98
N LEU A 687 2.51 28.47 -19.14
CA LEU A 687 2.74 27.05 -18.89
C LEU A 687 2.43 26.19 -20.13
N HIS A 688 1.32 26.45 -20.83
CA HIS A 688 0.98 25.74 -22.06
C HIS A 688 1.97 26.00 -23.20
N ALA A 689 2.63 27.16 -23.22
CA ALA A 689 3.73 27.43 -24.14
C ALA A 689 4.97 26.57 -23.81
N LEU A 690 5.38 26.52 -22.53
CA LEU A 690 6.54 25.74 -22.06
C LEU A 690 6.44 24.22 -22.32
N LYS A 691 5.23 23.69 -22.51
CA LYS A 691 4.97 22.27 -22.83
C LYS A 691 4.94 21.97 -24.34
N LYS A 692 5.14 22.98 -25.19
CA LYS A 692 5.07 22.86 -26.67
C LYS A 692 6.42 23.07 -27.36
N GLU A 693 7.41 23.53 -26.61
CA GLU A 693 8.83 23.53 -26.97
C GLU A 693 9.52 22.24 -26.50
#